data_AF-A0A2E9QN24-F1
#
_entry.id   AF-A0A2E9QN24-F1
#
_cell.length_a   1.000
_cell.length_b   1.000
_cell.length_c   1.000
_cell.angle_alpha   90.00
_cell.angle_beta   90.00
_cell.angle_gamma   90.00
#
_symmetry.space_group_name_H-M   'P 1'
#
loop_
_entity.id
_entity.type
_entity.pdbx_description
1 polymer ?
#
loop_
_entity_poly.entity_id
_entity_poly.type
_entity_poly.pdbx_seq_one_letter_code
_entity_poly.pdbx_strand_id
1 'polypeptide(L)'
;MFCVAWEGVSRLSPMVSRSMSRVVSMLSGISRQRNLLLVLVSLQTWVERINSWCGTTEKEPLCFQSPSAGRVTNYADMSRPHQVVGHSLWDIHRAKTIRILVKTTQILVHGRQRSCTQHLEGGEMTDRWVWRSVVLGCVVLLMIWAQGCVERVLPCEGVCKASERCVDGVCVLQCMEGLFRCGSVCVDPWKDTQHCGGCGEVCPSGQRCVDGLCEEPCPELRSSRCDGICVDLKSDRAHCGSCTRRCAPGQICFLGECRCGAGLTLCGERCVDTSTQVEHCGSCGLSCEETERCIEGLCVRADCPPVTPISCYGGCTDLKTNHFHCGSCGKSCASGLICASATCQCAEGMTDCDGLCVDTKHTRAHCGGCGNACKEGQVCADGQCVASCPAATSTLCYGGCVDIKSNALHCGGCGQRCESGLLCKQGVCCQERREACGGLCVDLQTHREHCGGCGQACASGSLCELGQCCKASACSFAAFFGNTSVTGSEIGTRIRIAPQGHVYVIGGYVTGSWSLSNGVTFPELPNSAHYIARFDQGGEAVWGYPIPFQQDGNHEFVCLDVGPGGDMYVAGMFSGTISIAGQQLTSSGDSEIFVARITSAGRLLWAKSLGGNQYEFAADLAVDAQGNMYVVGSTLSTSMNGVSIGSRGRLDGFLARFDANGKLAWVKGYGGTNQDFSFGVDTDTQGNVYMITTVDDTGSGVARFGSFSAKSSYRAGVLSMLDASGTTKWIKVFDAAKTTIAFSELRIYNGRQGPMRIYLGGRFEGSATFGTQTLTSNGSQDALLLALDGSGKVMWSKLGQNKMPGKYVDVAWAIGIADDGTVHVGGYFESPIFTLDQQELRSAGGADGWLARFSPQGKLLSLYGFGGGADDKVRGIDVSAKGETFVIGNTTSRVFTFLNKAYKTFGGGDLFFLRVKK
;
A
#
# COMPACT_ATOMS: atom_id res chain seq x y z
N MET A 1 -57.72 -32.59 21.17
CA MET A 1 -58.54 -31.40 20.88
C MET A 1 -58.00 -30.75 19.60
N PHE A 2 -58.56 -30.90 18.39
CA PHE A 2 -59.78 -31.57 17.89
C PHE A 2 -61.14 -31.05 18.37
N CYS A 3 -61.93 -30.48 17.42
CA CYS A 3 -63.36 -30.74 17.08
C CYS A 3 -63.78 -29.81 15.90
N VAL A 4 -64.36 -30.28 14.75
CA VAL A 4 -65.79 -30.58 14.43
C VAL A 4 -66.65 -29.29 14.26
N ALA A 5 -67.48 -29.00 13.24
CA ALA A 5 -67.98 -29.63 11.97
C ALA A 5 -68.76 -28.55 11.12
N TRP A 6 -69.34 -28.70 9.90
CA TRP A 6 -69.17 -29.53 8.67
C TRP A 6 -70.16 -29.01 7.55
N GLU A 7 -70.47 -29.79 6.49
CA GLU A 7 -71.53 -29.61 5.43
C GLU A 7 -71.35 -28.50 4.34
N GLY A 8 -71.76 -28.63 3.05
CA GLY A 8 -72.21 -29.82 2.28
C GLY A 8 -72.64 -29.63 0.76
N VAL A 9 -71.98 -30.38 -0.16
CA VAL A 9 -72.50 -31.14 -1.37
C VAL A 9 -73.03 -30.47 -2.70
N SER A 10 -72.67 -31.09 -3.86
CA SER A 10 -73.30 -31.14 -5.25
C SER A 10 -72.63 -30.37 -6.44
N ARG A 11 -72.53 -30.82 -7.74
CA ARG A 11 -72.86 -32.08 -8.52
C ARG A 11 -72.23 -32.17 -9.99
N LEU A 12 -71.68 -33.34 -10.42
CA LEU A 12 -71.71 -34.07 -11.76
C LEU A 12 -70.80 -33.82 -13.05
N SER A 13 -70.67 -34.86 -13.95
CA SER A 13 -69.77 -35.09 -15.16
C SER A 13 -70.45 -36.03 -16.27
N PRO A 14 -69.88 -36.92 -17.19
CA PRO A 14 -68.54 -37.28 -17.81
C PRO A 14 -68.48 -37.71 -19.37
N MET A 15 -67.37 -38.33 -19.91
CA MET A 15 -67.13 -39.29 -21.11
C MET A 15 -66.78 -38.97 -22.64
N VAL A 16 -65.53 -39.30 -23.16
CA VAL A 16 -65.15 -40.01 -24.46
C VAL A 16 -63.66 -39.83 -25.05
N SER A 17 -63.24 -40.34 -26.26
CA SER A 17 -61.80 -40.45 -26.79
C SER A 17 -61.50 -41.06 -28.24
N ARG A 18 -60.26 -41.00 -28.86
CA ARG A 18 -59.39 -42.09 -29.55
C ARG A 18 -58.36 -41.85 -30.76
N SER A 19 -57.21 -42.61 -30.75
CA SER A 19 -56.43 -43.41 -31.82
C SER A 19 -55.35 -42.96 -32.91
N MET A 20 -54.10 -43.53 -32.80
CA MET A 20 -53.15 -44.32 -33.72
C MET A 20 -52.39 -43.91 -35.05
N SER A 21 -51.03 -43.87 -34.97
CA SER A 21 -49.85 -44.54 -35.69
C SER A 21 -49.60 -44.92 -37.20
N ARG A 22 -48.32 -44.71 -37.64
CA ARG A 22 -47.36 -45.49 -38.55
C ARG A 22 -47.34 -45.37 -40.12
N VAL A 23 -46.10 -45.25 -40.72
CA VAL A 23 -45.45 -46.08 -41.82
C VAL A 23 -44.19 -45.37 -42.44
N VAL A 24 -43.23 -46.12 -43.04
CA VAL A 24 -42.01 -45.64 -43.75
C VAL A 24 -41.67 -46.51 -45.01
N SER A 25 -41.30 -45.91 -46.15
CA SER A 25 -40.68 -46.56 -47.35
C SER A 25 -40.14 -45.48 -48.33
N MET A 26 -38.83 -45.37 -48.63
CA MET A 26 -37.98 -46.13 -49.58
C MET A 26 -37.98 -45.67 -51.08
N LEU A 27 -36.97 -44.86 -51.42
CA LEU A 27 -35.96 -45.02 -52.50
C LEU A 27 -36.30 -45.10 -54.02
N SER A 28 -35.27 -44.72 -54.80
CA SER A 28 -35.01 -44.84 -56.25
C SER A 28 -35.66 -43.81 -57.20
N GLY A 29 -34.95 -43.27 -58.22
CA GLY A 29 -33.50 -43.33 -58.50
C GLY A 29 -33.08 -42.83 -59.90
N ILE A 30 -31.76 -42.68 -60.11
CA ILE A 30 -31.05 -42.54 -61.42
C ILE A 30 -31.18 -41.15 -62.13
N SER A 31 -30.19 -40.60 -62.87
CA SER A 31 -28.72 -40.44 -62.69
C SER A 31 -28.13 -39.48 -63.77
N ARG A 32 -26.83 -39.14 -63.65
CA ARG A 32 -25.95 -38.35 -64.55
C ARG A 32 -26.02 -36.81 -64.37
N GLN A 33 -24.90 -36.06 -64.33
CA GLN A 33 -23.48 -36.43 -64.52
C GLN A 33 -22.61 -36.24 -63.25
N ARG A 34 -21.39 -36.79 -63.29
CA ARG A 34 -20.28 -36.66 -62.32
C ARG A 34 -19.30 -35.56 -62.82
N ASN A 35 -18.44 -34.91 -62.03
CA ASN A 35 -17.96 -35.05 -60.63
C ASN A 35 -17.58 -33.60 -60.13
N LEU A 36 -16.92 -33.28 -58.99
CA LEU A 36 -16.15 -34.01 -57.97
C LEU A 36 -16.27 -33.26 -56.60
N LEU A 37 -15.21 -33.26 -55.77
CA LEU A 37 -14.99 -32.62 -54.45
C LEU A 37 -13.69 -31.76 -54.55
N LEU A 38 -13.26 -30.87 -53.65
CA LEU A 38 -13.61 -30.38 -52.29
C LEU A 38 -13.49 -28.80 -52.30
N VAL A 39 -13.92 -27.96 -51.36
CA VAL A 39 -13.71 -27.90 -49.88
C VAL A 39 -14.83 -27.07 -49.20
N LEU A 40 -15.21 -27.53 -47.99
CA LEU A 40 -15.74 -26.88 -46.77
C LEU A 40 -15.81 -25.33 -46.66
N VAL A 41 -16.65 -24.68 -45.83
CA VAL A 41 -17.87 -25.02 -45.06
C VAL A 41 -18.53 -23.67 -44.67
N SER A 42 -19.86 -23.55 -44.66
CA SER A 42 -20.55 -22.48 -43.92
C SER A 42 -22.00 -22.85 -43.58
N LEU A 43 -22.47 -22.39 -42.42
CA LEU A 43 -23.86 -22.42 -41.90
C LEU A 43 -24.58 -23.78 -41.91
N GLN A 44 -24.63 -24.43 -40.75
CA GLN A 44 -25.58 -25.51 -40.47
C GLN A 44 -26.23 -25.33 -39.07
N THR A 45 -27.44 -25.86 -38.93
CA THR A 45 -28.27 -25.99 -37.70
C THR A 45 -28.71 -24.73 -36.97
N TRP A 46 -30.03 -24.51 -37.02
CA TRP A 46 -30.86 -23.77 -36.07
C TRP A 46 -31.44 -24.80 -35.07
N VAL A 47 -31.90 -24.36 -33.88
CA VAL A 47 -32.33 -25.23 -32.75
C VAL A 47 -31.12 -25.99 -32.14
N GLU A 48 -30.88 -26.05 -30.83
CA GLU A 48 -31.75 -25.91 -29.65
C GLU A 48 -31.38 -24.71 -28.75
N ARG A 49 -32.39 -23.94 -28.32
CA ARG A 49 -32.30 -23.00 -27.20
C ARG A 49 -33.50 -23.23 -26.29
N ILE A 50 -33.31 -23.90 -25.16
CA ILE A 50 -33.98 -23.77 -23.85
C ILE A 50 -33.48 -24.94 -22.98
N ASN A 51 -32.59 -24.67 -22.03
CA ASN A 51 -32.60 -25.23 -20.66
C ASN A 51 -31.40 -24.74 -19.82
N SER A 52 -31.48 -25.01 -18.51
CA SER A 52 -30.42 -25.00 -17.50
C SER A 52 -29.48 -23.78 -17.38
N TRP A 53 -29.70 -23.03 -16.30
CA TRP A 53 -28.64 -22.39 -15.51
C TRP A 53 -27.59 -23.43 -15.00
N CYS A 54 -26.45 -22.89 -14.52
CA CYS A 54 -25.41 -23.53 -13.70
C CYS A 54 -24.31 -24.38 -14.39
N GLY A 55 -23.05 -23.97 -14.17
CA GLY A 55 -21.82 -24.71 -14.49
C GLY A 55 -21.32 -24.56 -15.94
N THR A 56 -20.02 -24.51 -16.23
CA THR A 56 -18.81 -24.34 -15.39
C THR A 56 -17.70 -23.67 -16.23
N THR A 57 -16.56 -23.36 -15.61
CA THR A 57 -15.22 -23.09 -16.17
C THR A 57 -14.93 -23.72 -17.55
N GLU A 58 -14.13 -23.15 -18.48
CA GLU A 58 -12.75 -22.65 -18.26
C GLU A 58 -12.08 -21.99 -19.51
N LYS A 59 -10.94 -21.33 -19.30
CA LYS A 59 -9.75 -21.07 -20.17
C LYS A 59 -9.82 -20.66 -21.68
N GLU A 60 -9.16 -19.52 -21.94
CA GLU A 60 -8.27 -19.15 -23.07
C GLU A 60 -7.43 -20.30 -23.70
N PRO A 61 -6.89 -20.20 -24.97
CA PRO A 61 -5.99 -19.10 -25.40
C PRO A 61 -5.79 -18.79 -26.93
N LEU A 62 -4.80 -17.91 -27.21
CA LEU A 62 -3.96 -17.72 -28.44
C LEU A 62 -4.33 -16.67 -29.53
N CYS A 63 -3.49 -15.61 -29.57
CA CYS A 63 -2.77 -14.99 -30.70
C CYS A 63 -3.43 -14.74 -32.09
N PHE A 64 -3.33 -13.50 -32.60
CA PHE A 64 -2.30 -13.10 -33.59
C PHE A 64 -2.24 -11.56 -33.91
N GLN A 65 -1.02 -11.04 -34.03
CA GLN A 65 -0.50 -9.90 -34.85
C GLN A 65 -1.47 -8.85 -35.49
N SER A 66 -1.39 -7.56 -35.14
CA SER A 66 -0.53 -6.51 -35.80
C SER A 66 -1.36 -5.45 -36.57
N PRO A 67 -0.82 -4.33 -37.13
CA PRO A 67 0.58 -3.88 -37.18
C PRO A 67 0.84 -2.43 -36.69
N SER A 68 2.12 -2.05 -36.75
CA SER A 68 2.69 -0.76 -36.33
C SER A 68 2.75 0.31 -37.43
N ALA A 69 2.70 1.60 -37.04
CA ALA A 69 3.53 2.67 -37.61
C ALA A 69 3.57 3.88 -36.65
N GLY A 70 4.75 4.27 -36.17
CA GLY A 70 4.90 5.36 -35.18
C GLY A 70 5.33 6.71 -35.78
N ARG A 71 5.62 7.69 -34.92
CA ARG A 71 6.61 8.75 -35.18
C ARG A 71 7.08 9.44 -33.89
N VAL A 72 8.30 9.97 -33.96
CA VAL A 72 8.98 10.76 -32.92
C VAL A 72 8.70 12.25 -33.15
N THR A 73 8.47 13.01 -32.08
CA THR A 73 8.82 14.45 -32.01
C THR A 73 8.92 14.96 -30.57
N ASN A 74 9.79 15.93 -30.35
CA ASN A 74 9.96 16.63 -29.07
C ASN A 74 9.03 17.85 -28.97
N TYR A 75 8.54 18.15 -27.77
CA TYR A 75 8.20 19.50 -27.29
C TYR A 75 8.61 19.55 -25.80
N ALA A 76 9.43 20.46 -25.27
CA ALA A 76 9.89 21.78 -25.70
C ALA A 76 8.83 22.89 -25.64
N ASP A 77 9.00 23.75 -24.62
CA ASP A 77 8.47 25.11 -24.42
C ASP A 77 6.93 25.31 -24.38
N MET A 78 6.47 25.99 -23.34
CA MET A 78 5.09 26.50 -23.22
C MET A 78 5.12 27.91 -22.62
N SER A 79 5.20 28.90 -23.51
CA SER A 79 4.98 30.30 -23.20
C SER A 79 3.47 30.65 -23.19
N ARG A 80 3.12 31.63 -22.35
CA ARG A 80 1.77 32.20 -22.15
C ARG A 80 1.38 33.16 -23.29
N PRO A 81 0.13 33.70 -23.36
CA PRO A 81 -1.18 33.18 -22.92
C PRO A 81 -2.27 33.32 -24.02
N HIS A 82 -3.50 32.87 -23.74
CA HIS A 82 -4.71 33.38 -24.42
C HIS A 82 -5.81 33.74 -23.40
N GLN A 83 -6.50 34.86 -23.63
CA GLN A 83 -7.69 35.28 -22.87
C GLN A 83 -8.97 34.63 -23.44
N VAL A 84 -10.02 34.52 -22.61
CA VAL A 84 -11.31 33.92 -22.98
C VAL A 84 -12.47 34.80 -22.54
N VAL A 85 -13.31 35.21 -23.49
CA VAL A 85 -14.74 35.52 -23.31
C VAL A 85 -15.45 35.16 -24.65
N GLY A 86 -16.55 34.41 -24.68
CA GLY A 86 -17.22 33.69 -23.59
C GLY A 86 -18.59 33.13 -24.02
N HIS A 87 -19.20 32.33 -23.13
CA HIS A 87 -20.58 31.79 -23.19
C HIS A 87 -20.86 30.75 -24.32
N SER A 88 -21.74 29.75 -24.15
CA SER A 88 -22.90 29.65 -23.24
C SER A 88 -23.28 28.22 -22.77
N LEU A 89 -23.69 28.10 -21.49
CA LEU A 89 -24.84 27.30 -20.97
C LEU A 89 -24.84 25.75 -21.19
N TRP A 90 -24.65 24.91 -20.17
CA TRP A 90 -25.56 24.51 -19.04
C TRP A 90 -26.38 23.22 -19.37
N ASP A 91 -26.69 22.28 -18.44
CA ASP A 91 -26.23 21.98 -17.07
C ASP A 91 -26.83 20.60 -16.60
N ILE A 92 -26.70 20.25 -15.30
CA ILE A 92 -27.50 19.34 -14.43
C ILE A 92 -26.79 18.07 -13.91
N HIS A 93 -27.11 17.74 -12.65
CA HIS A 93 -26.37 16.87 -11.73
C HIS A 93 -27.13 15.61 -11.23
N ARG A 94 -26.35 14.63 -10.76
CA ARG A 94 -26.52 13.70 -9.60
C ARG A 94 -27.89 13.68 -8.86
N ALA A 95 -28.37 12.48 -8.45
CA ALA A 95 -28.15 11.96 -7.06
C ALA A 95 -28.93 10.68 -6.63
N LYS A 96 -28.19 9.73 -6.04
CA LYS A 96 -28.41 8.84 -4.86
C LYS A 96 -29.75 8.10 -4.53
N THR A 97 -29.54 6.97 -3.85
CA THR A 97 -30.45 5.91 -3.33
C THR A 97 -31.25 6.26 -2.06
N ILE A 98 -32.38 5.57 -1.78
CA ILE A 98 -32.88 5.27 -0.41
C ILE A 98 -33.88 4.08 -0.35
N ARG A 99 -34.29 3.65 0.86
CA ARG A 99 -34.93 2.35 1.22
C ARG A 99 -36.47 2.27 1.11
N ILE A 100 -36.96 1.02 1.24
CA ILE A 100 -38.36 0.53 1.23
C ILE A 100 -39.21 1.01 2.43
N LEU A 101 -40.51 1.24 2.20
CA LEU A 101 -41.59 0.99 3.18
C LEU A 101 -42.89 0.54 2.46
N VAL A 102 -43.90 0.04 3.19
CA VAL A 102 -45.04 -0.74 2.64
C VAL A 102 -46.41 -0.21 3.12
N LYS A 103 -47.44 -0.13 2.24
CA LYS A 103 -48.88 -0.44 2.55
C LYS A 103 -49.90 -0.35 1.38
N THR A 104 -50.46 -1.53 1.04
CA THR A 104 -51.90 -1.88 0.83
C THR A 104 -52.95 -0.98 0.13
N THR A 105 -53.38 -1.43 -1.08
CA THR A 105 -54.73 -1.98 -1.45
C THR A 105 -56.01 -1.11 -1.64
N GLN A 106 -56.85 -1.59 -2.58
CA GLN A 106 -58.27 -1.28 -2.93
C GLN A 106 -58.52 -0.20 -4.00
N ILE A 107 -59.52 -0.23 -4.91
CA ILE A 107 -60.34 -1.24 -5.67
C ILE A 107 -61.73 -0.59 -5.90
N LEU A 108 -62.18 -0.45 -7.16
CA LEU A 108 -63.60 -0.62 -7.56
C LEU A 108 -63.78 -0.69 -9.10
N VAL A 109 -65.02 -0.84 -9.57
CA VAL A 109 -65.39 -1.54 -10.82
C VAL A 109 -66.68 -0.96 -11.46
N HIS A 110 -66.90 -1.27 -12.76
CA HIS A 110 -68.09 -1.09 -13.64
C HIS A 110 -68.01 0.06 -14.69
N GLY A 111 -68.50 -0.10 -15.95
CA GLY A 111 -68.91 -1.34 -16.65
C GLY A 111 -69.74 -1.17 -17.96
N ARG A 112 -69.72 -2.23 -18.82
CA ARG A 112 -70.64 -2.61 -19.94
C ARG A 112 -70.73 -1.79 -21.27
N GLN A 113 -70.49 -2.52 -22.39
CA GLN A 113 -71.19 -2.57 -23.71
C GLN A 113 -71.45 -1.26 -24.51
N ARG A 114 -71.42 -1.22 -25.87
CA ARG A 114 -71.90 -2.18 -26.90
C ARG A 114 -71.09 -2.08 -28.23
N SER A 115 -71.62 -2.55 -29.38
CA SER A 115 -70.87 -2.81 -30.64
C SER A 115 -71.48 -2.18 -31.92
N CYS A 116 -70.71 -2.22 -33.03
CA CYS A 116 -71.05 -1.92 -34.44
C CYS A 116 -71.20 -0.41 -34.80
N THR A 117 -70.84 0.09 -36.00
CA THR A 117 -70.38 -0.57 -37.27
C THR A 117 -69.65 0.42 -38.19
N GLN A 118 -68.61 -0.01 -38.94
CA GLN A 118 -68.50 0.11 -40.42
C GLN A 118 -67.20 -0.53 -40.99
N HIS A 119 -66.94 -0.36 -42.29
CA HIS A 119 -66.20 -1.29 -43.19
C HIS A 119 -64.86 -0.73 -43.75
N LEU A 120 -63.89 -1.65 -43.94
CA LEU A 120 -62.87 -1.75 -45.04
C LEU A 120 -61.87 -0.56 -45.21
N GLU A 121 -60.64 -0.70 -45.74
CA GLU A 121 -59.92 -1.87 -46.30
C GLU A 121 -58.37 -1.66 -46.23
N GLY A 122 -57.58 -2.74 -46.35
CA GLY A 122 -56.21 -2.69 -46.94
C GLY A 122 -54.98 -2.50 -46.03
N GLY A 123 -54.21 -3.59 -45.83
CA GLY A 123 -52.76 -3.59 -45.53
C GLY A 123 -52.30 -3.18 -44.10
N GLU A 124 -51.22 -3.74 -43.54
CA GLU A 124 -50.45 -4.94 -43.89
C GLU A 124 -49.80 -5.52 -42.60
N MET A 125 -49.41 -6.80 -42.60
CA MET A 125 -48.71 -7.49 -41.49
C MET A 125 -47.27 -7.78 -41.97
N THR A 126 -46.20 -7.82 -41.18
CA THR A 126 -45.94 -8.48 -39.87
C THR A 126 -44.87 -7.67 -39.07
N ASP A 127 -44.32 -8.04 -37.90
CA ASP A 127 -44.40 -9.25 -37.05
C ASP A 127 -44.30 -8.88 -35.54
N ARG A 128 -44.25 -9.87 -34.65
CA ARG A 128 -44.28 -9.74 -33.17
C ARG A 128 -42.88 -9.87 -32.52
N TRP A 129 -42.87 -9.85 -31.18
CA TRP A 129 -41.75 -10.18 -30.26
C TRP A 129 -40.70 -9.04 -30.10
N VAL A 130 -40.25 -8.60 -28.91
CA VAL A 130 -40.56 -8.96 -27.50
C VAL A 130 -40.54 -7.69 -26.62
N TRP A 131 -41.61 -7.40 -25.86
CA TRP A 131 -41.55 -6.62 -24.60
C TRP A 131 -42.74 -6.97 -23.67
N ARG A 132 -42.82 -8.24 -23.26
CA ARG A 132 -43.83 -8.74 -22.29
C ARG A 132 -43.27 -9.73 -21.24
N SER A 133 -42.13 -9.35 -20.67
CA SER A 133 -41.66 -9.79 -19.35
C SER A 133 -41.39 -8.49 -18.59
N VAL A 134 -42.03 -8.14 -17.48
CA VAL A 134 -42.06 -8.90 -16.21
C VAL A 134 -43.43 -8.89 -15.50
N VAL A 135 -44.32 -7.92 -15.76
CA VAL A 135 -45.53 -7.68 -14.93
C VAL A 135 -46.79 -8.40 -15.42
N LEU A 136 -46.65 -9.66 -15.87
CA LEU A 136 -47.81 -10.56 -16.11
C LEU A 136 -47.65 -11.95 -15.46
N GLY A 137 -46.56 -12.18 -14.72
CA GLY A 137 -46.33 -13.41 -13.97
C GLY A 137 -47.31 -13.69 -12.81
N CYS A 138 -48.18 -12.73 -12.46
CA CYS A 138 -49.07 -12.82 -11.29
C CYS A 138 -50.58 -12.84 -11.63
N VAL A 139 -51.00 -12.82 -12.91
CA VAL A 139 -52.44 -12.77 -13.29
C VAL A 139 -52.83 -13.79 -14.36
N VAL A 140 -51.91 -14.27 -15.21
CA VAL A 140 -52.23 -15.37 -16.16
C VAL A 140 -52.58 -16.69 -15.42
N LEU A 141 -52.07 -16.87 -14.19
CA LEU A 141 -52.48 -17.95 -13.28
C LEU A 141 -53.92 -17.84 -12.73
N LEU A 142 -54.67 -16.77 -13.06
CA LEU A 142 -56.04 -16.54 -12.57
C LEU A 142 -57.12 -16.36 -13.65
N MET A 143 -56.76 -16.42 -14.95
CA MET A 143 -57.76 -16.38 -16.04
C MET A 143 -57.54 -17.38 -17.18
N ILE A 144 -56.86 -18.51 -16.91
CA ILE A 144 -57.05 -19.76 -17.69
C ILE A 144 -57.85 -20.76 -16.86
N TRP A 145 -58.98 -20.28 -16.29
CA TRP A 145 -59.98 -21.11 -15.64
C TRP A 145 -61.41 -20.65 -15.96
N ALA A 146 -61.65 -20.38 -17.25
CA ALA A 146 -62.98 -20.26 -17.83
C ALA A 146 -62.96 -20.77 -19.28
N GLN A 147 -63.82 -21.75 -19.59
CA GLN A 147 -64.13 -22.23 -20.95
C GLN A 147 -63.00 -22.87 -21.78
N GLY A 148 -62.31 -23.84 -21.18
CA GLY A 148 -61.97 -25.07 -21.92
C GLY A 148 -63.14 -26.04 -21.84
N CYS A 149 -64.02 -26.09 -22.86
CA CYS A 149 -65.27 -26.86 -22.80
C CYS A 149 -65.18 -28.24 -23.48
N VAL A 150 -65.28 -29.28 -22.67
CA VAL A 150 -65.89 -30.60 -22.98
C VAL A 150 -65.25 -31.44 -24.09
N GLU A 151 -64.11 -32.05 -23.79
CA GLU A 151 -63.96 -33.51 -23.91
C GLU A 151 -63.66 -34.04 -22.48
N ARG A 152 -64.68 -34.22 -21.62
CA ARG A 152 -65.52 -35.43 -21.56
C ARG A 152 -64.62 -36.68 -21.41
N VAL A 153 -64.47 -37.23 -20.19
CA VAL A 153 -63.62 -38.41 -19.86
C VAL A 153 -64.34 -39.31 -18.84
N LEU A 154 -64.06 -40.63 -18.82
CA LEU A 154 -64.55 -41.59 -17.82
C LEU A 154 -63.81 -41.44 -16.47
N PRO A 155 -64.48 -41.44 -15.30
CA PRO A 155 -63.80 -41.39 -14.01
C PRO A 155 -63.16 -42.75 -13.64
N CYS A 156 -61.98 -42.71 -13.03
CA CYS A 156 -61.38 -43.88 -12.37
C CYS A 156 -62.20 -44.31 -11.14
N GLU A 157 -62.17 -45.61 -10.80
CA GLU A 157 -62.78 -46.16 -9.58
C GLU A 157 -61.92 -45.89 -8.32
N GLY A 158 -61.64 -44.61 -8.06
CA GLY A 158 -60.85 -44.18 -6.90
C GLY A 158 -60.04 -42.90 -7.15
N VAL A 159 -59.47 -42.37 -6.07
CA VAL A 159 -58.53 -41.23 -6.12
C VAL A 159 -57.12 -41.80 -6.25
N CYS A 160 -56.44 -41.50 -7.36
CA CYS A 160 -55.06 -41.88 -7.60
C CYS A 160 -54.10 -41.19 -6.61
N LYS A 161 -52.94 -41.81 -6.34
CA LYS A 161 -51.93 -41.24 -5.44
C LYS A 161 -51.22 -40.04 -6.10
N ALA A 162 -50.51 -39.25 -5.30
CA ALA A 162 -49.91 -37.97 -5.72
C ALA A 162 -48.87 -38.04 -6.87
N SER A 163 -48.45 -39.23 -7.29
CA SER A 163 -47.52 -39.51 -8.40
C SER A 163 -48.15 -40.33 -9.55
N GLU A 164 -49.47 -40.54 -9.52
CA GLU A 164 -50.23 -41.34 -10.48
C GLU A 164 -51.26 -40.50 -11.23
N ARG A 165 -51.53 -40.83 -12.50
CA ARG A 165 -52.60 -40.21 -13.30
C ARG A 165 -53.65 -41.25 -13.71
N CYS A 166 -54.92 -40.85 -13.79
CA CYS A 166 -55.98 -41.69 -14.34
C CYS A 166 -55.83 -41.82 -15.87
N VAL A 167 -55.75 -43.04 -16.39
CA VAL A 167 -55.83 -43.35 -17.84
C VAL A 167 -56.76 -44.54 -18.02
N ASP A 168 -57.76 -44.41 -18.88
CA ASP A 168 -58.73 -45.46 -19.23
C ASP A 168 -59.33 -46.21 -18.02
N GLY A 169 -59.59 -45.50 -16.92
CA GLY A 169 -60.20 -46.02 -15.69
C GLY A 169 -59.22 -46.56 -14.64
N VAL A 170 -57.91 -46.61 -14.94
CA VAL A 170 -56.87 -47.12 -14.04
C VAL A 170 -55.86 -46.02 -13.67
N CYS A 171 -55.43 -45.98 -12.41
CA CYS A 171 -54.34 -45.12 -11.96
C CYS A 171 -52.98 -45.69 -12.41
N VAL A 172 -52.20 -44.90 -13.16
CA VAL A 172 -50.87 -45.28 -13.65
C VAL A 172 -49.82 -44.23 -13.29
N LEU A 173 -48.69 -44.68 -12.76
CA LEU A 173 -47.56 -43.84 -12.37
C LEU A 173 -46.97 -43.10 -13.59
N GLN A 174 -46.82 -41.78 -13.50
CA GLN A 174 -46.11 -40.97 -14.49
C GLN A 174 -44.91 -40.28 -13.83
N CYS A 175 -43.72 -40.54 -14.36
CA CYS A 175 -42.50 -39.85 -13.95
C CYS A 175 -42.29 -38.56 -14.75
N MET A 176 -41.58 -37.60 -14.16
CA MET A 176 -41.15 -36.39 -14.86
C MET A 176 -40.03 -36.71 -15.86
N GLU A 177 -39.85 -35.85 -16.85
CA GLU A 177 -38.81 -35.99 -17.87
C GLU A 177 -37.42 -36.01 -17.21
N GLY A 178 -36.60 -37.02 -17.54
CA GLY A 178 -35.32 -37.31 -16.88
C GLY A 178 -35.37 -38.33 -15.73
N LEU A 179 -36.54 -38.64 -15.17
CA LEU A 179 -36.70 -39.63 -14.09
C LEU A 179 -37.09 -41.02 -14.64
N PHE A 180 -36.47 -42.07 -14.10
CA PHE A 180 -36.78 -43.46 -14.46
C PHE A 180 -37.94 -44.02 -13.62
N ARG A 181 -38.73 -44.90 -14.23
CA ARG A 181 -39.84 -45.61 -13.56
C ARG A 181 -39.36 -46.95 -13.01
N CYS A 182 -39.21 -47.01 -11.70
CA CYS A 182 -38.78 -48.22 -11.00
C CYS A 182 -39.97 -48.81 -10.23
N GLY A 183 -40.73 -49.65 -10.92
CA GLY A 183 -41.98 -50.24 -10.42
C GLY A 183 -43.06 -49.19 -10.15
N SER A 184 -43.25 -48.87 -8.86
CA SER A 184 -44.23 -47.91 -8.33
C SER A 184 -43.63 -46.58 -7.86
N VAL A 185 -42.31 -46.37 -8.02
CA VAL A 185 -41.62 -45.10 -7.73
C VAL A 185 -40.94 -44.52 -8.97
N CYS A 186 -40.74 -43.20 -8.94
CA CYS A 186 -40.00 -42.43 -9.93
C CYS A 186 -38.72 -41.90 -9.29
N VAL A 187 -37.58 -42.13 -9.93
CA VAL A 187 -36.24 -41.95 -9.33
C VAL A 187 -35.31 -41.23 -10.30
N ASP A 188 -34.30 -40.50 -9.79
CA ASP A 188 -33.28 -39.83 -10.60
C ASP A 188 -32.07 -40.76 -10.74
N PRO A 189 -31.92 -41.51 -11.85
CA PRO A 189 -30.83 -42.48 -11.98
C PRO A 189 -29.45 -41.83 -12.08
N TRP A 190 -29.38 -40.51 -12.21
CA TRP A 190 -28.13 -39.76 -12.30
C TRP A 190 -27.61 -39.33 -10.91
N LYS A 191 -28.44 -39.43 -9.85
CA LYS A 191 -28.13 -38.92 -8.49
C LYS A 191 -28.64 -39.77 -7.32
N ASP A 192 -29.63 -40.65 -7.53
CA ASP A 192 -30.16 -41.53 -6.50
C ASP A 192 -29.22 -42.72 -6.26
N THR A 193 -28.65 -42.79 -5.05
CA THR A 193 -27.75 -43.88 -4.63
C THR A 193 -28.43 -45.24 -4.47
N GLN A 194 -29.77 -45.32 -4.59
CA GLN A 194 -30.52 -46.58 -4.59
C GLN A 194 -30.94 -47.05 -5.99
N HIS A 195 -30.72 -46.24 -7.02
CA HIS A 195 -31.19 -46.50 -8.39
C HIS A 195 -30.23 -45.95 -9.47
N CYS A 196 -28.92 -46.04 -9.22
CA CYS A 196 -27.91 -45.34 -10.01
C CYS A 196 -27.65 -46.00 -11.36
N GLY A 197 -27.89 -45.27 -12.46
CA GLY A 197 -27.84 -45.80 -13.83
C GLY A 197 -28.99 -46.75 -14.19
N GLY A 198 -29.72 -47.30 -13.21
CA GLY A 198 -30.78 -48.27 -13.43
C GLY A 198 -31.64 -48.59 -12.19
N CYS A 199 -32.80 -49.18 -12.44
CA CYS A 199 -33.78 -49.46 -11.39
C CYS A 199 -33.34 -50.58 -10.44
N GLY A 200 -32.94 -50.18 -9.23
CA GLY A 200 -32.49 -51.10 -8.16
C GLY A 200 -30.97 -51.27 -8.10
N GLU A 201 -30.23 -50.54 -8.92
CA GLU A 201 -28.77 -50.47 -8.87
C GLU A 201 -28.34 -49.59 -7.67
N VAL A 202 -28.27 -50.22 -6.50
CA VAL A 202 -27.88 -49.57 -5.24
C VAL A 202 -26.36 -49.43 -5.17
N CYS A 203 -25.87 -48.22 -4.98
CA CYS A 203 -24.44 -47.97 -4.82
C CYS A 203 -23.89 -48.60 -3.52
N PRO A 204 -22.72 -49.26 -3.57
CA PRO A 204 -22.00 -49.74 -2.40
C PRO A 204 -21.87 -48.70 -1.27
N SER A 205 -21.88 -49.17 -0.02
CA SER A 205 -21.85 -48.31 1.17
C SER A 205 -20.65 -47.34 1.14
N GLY A 206 -20.95 -46.04 1.16
CA GLY A 206 -19.96 -44.96 1.08
C GLY A 206 -19.82 -44.31 -0.31
N GLN A 207 -20.30 -44.96 -1.38
CA GLN A 207 -20.29 -44.40 -2.73
C GLN A 207 -21.45 -43.42 -2.98
N ARG A 208 -21.32 -42.59 -4.02
CA ARG A 208 -22.36 -41.66 -4.49
C ARG A 208 -22.69 -41.95 -5.94
N CYS A 209 -23.94 -41.72 -6.32
CA CYS A 209 -24.33 -41.73 -7.72
C CYS A 209 -23.91 -40.41 -8.39
N VAL A 210 -23.16 -40.51 -9.48
CA VAL A 210 -22.76 -39.39 -10.34
C VAL A 210 -22.96 -39.84 -11.79
N ASP A 211 -23.79 -39.12 -12.54
CA ASP A 211 -24.07 -39.34 -13.96
C ASP A 211 -24.33 -40.80 -14.36
N GLY A 212 -25.04 -41.54 -13.48
CA GLY A 212 -25.46 -42.92 -13.71
C GLY A 212 -24.44 -43.99 -13.31
N LEU A 213 -23.35 -43.61 -12.65
CA LEU A 213 -22.33 -44.52 -12.12
C LEU A 213 -22.17 -44.34 -10.61
N CYS A 214 -21.93 -45.45 -9.91
CA CYS A 214 -21.59 -45.45 -8.49
C CYS A 214 -20.09 -45.22 -8.33
N GLU A 215 -19.72 -44.05 -7.80
CA GLU A 215 -18.33 -43.64 -7.63
C GLU A 215 -17.99 -43.37 -6.17
N GLU A 216 -16.73 -43.58 -5.79
CA GLU A 216 -16.24 -43.15 -4.47
C GLU A 216 -16.19 -41.62 -4.39
N PRO A 217 -16.79 -41.01 -3.35
CA PRO A 217 -16.69 -39.58 -3.12
C PRO A 217 -15.24 -39.22 -2.80
N CYS A 218 -14.77 -38.11 -3.37
CA CYS A 218 -13.45 -37.62 -3.05
C CYS A 218 -13.32 -37.27 -1.55
N PRO A 219 -12.21 -37.62 -0.87
CA PRO A 219 -11.99 -37.26 0.53
C PRO A 219 -12.10 -35.75 0.76
N GLU A 220 -12.50 -35.32 1.96
CA GLU A 220 -12.75 -33.89 2.27
C GLU A 220 -11.55 -32.97 1.97
N LEU A 221 -10.33 -33.51 2.07
CA LEU A 221 -9.07 -32.82 1.78
C LEU A 221 -8.69 -32.76 0.28
N ARG A 222 -9.51 -33.31 -0.62
CA ARG A 222 -9.37 -33.29 -2.10
C ARG A 222 -10.74 -33.24 -2.76
N SER A 223 -11.60 -32.33 -2.30
CA SER A 223 -13.05 -32.35 -2.54
C SER A 223 -13.53 -32.17 -3.98
N SER A 224 -12.62 -31.97 -4.95
CA SER A 224 -12.96 -31.70 -6.36
C SER A 224 -12.53 -32.84 -7.25
N ARG A 225 -13.45 -33.31 -8.11
CA ARG A 225 -13.20 -34.35 -9.12
C ARG A 225 -12.92 -33.67 -10.45
N CYS A 226 -11.74 -33.89 -11.01
CA CYS A 226 -11.29 -33.38 -12.30
C CYS A 226 -10.80 -34.58 -13.13
N ASP A 227 -11.30 -34.76 -14.36
CA ASP A 227 -10.93 -35.87 -15.25
C ASP A 227 -10.90 -37.27 -14.58
N GLY A 228 -11.86 -37.52 -13.68
CA GLY A 228 -12.00 -38.76 -12.92
C GLY A 228 -11.08 -38.90 -11.68
N ILE A 229 -10.15 -37.97 -11.44
CA ILE A 229 -9.25 -37.98 -10.27
C ILE A 229 -9.67 -36.93 -9.22
N CYS A 230 -9.43 -37.26 -7.95
CA CYS A 230 -9.73 -36.40 -6.81
C CYS A 230 -8.54 -35.50 -6.45
N VAL A 231 -8.73 -34.18 -6.57
CA VAL A 231 -7.70 -33.15 -6.40
C VAL A 231 -8.16 -32.06 -5.43
N ASP A 232 -7.21 -31.35 -4.81
CA ASP A 232 -7.50 -30.16 -4.01
C ASP A 232 -7.21 -28.91 -4.85
N LEU A 233 -8.25 -28.22 -5.31
CA LEU A 233 -8.09 -26.98 -6.08
C LEU A 233 -7.33 -25.88 -5.31
N LYS A 234 -7.15 -25.99 -3.98
CA LYS A 234 -6.42 -25.00 -3.17
C LYS A 234 -4.90 -25.21 -3.14
N SER A 235 -4.41 -26.40 -3.47
CA SER A 235 -2.98 -26.76 -3.36
C SER A 235 -2.44 -27.57 -4.55
N ASP A 236 -3.30 -28.17 -5.37
CA ASP A 236 -2.90 -28.91 -6.56
C ASP A 236 -2.42 -27.95 -7.67
N ARG A 237 -1.15 -28.09 -8.04
CA ARG A 237 -0.48 -27.22 -9.03
C ARG A 237 -0.95 -27.46 -10.47
N ALA A 238 -1.55 -28.61 -10.77
CA ALA A 238 -2.10 -28.92 -12.09
C ALA A 238 -3.57 -28.46 -12.24
N HIS A 239 -4.29 -28.30 -11.12
CA HIS A 239 -5.74 -28.03 -11.05
C HIS A 239 -6.04 -26.83 -10.12
N CYS A 240 -5.26 -25.75 -10.19
CA CYS A 240 -5.26 -24.69 -9.18
C CYS A 240 -6.42 -23.71 -9.33
N GLY A 241 -7.37 -23.73 -8.40
CA GLY A 241 -8.60 -22.92 -8.40
C GLY A 241 -9.68 -23.45 -9.34
N SER A 242 -9.31 -24.20 -10.38
CA SER A 242 -10.22 -24.87 -11.31
C SER A 242 -9.50 -25.98 -12.08
N CYS A 243 -10.25 -26.95 -12.63
CA CYS A 243 -9.71 -28.24 -13.07
C CYS A 243 -8.59 -28.17 -14.12
N THR A 244 -8.66 -27.34 -15.16
CA THR A 244 -7.57 -27.22 -16.15
C THR A 244 -6.57 -26.11 -15.82
N ARG A 245 -6.71 -25.39 -14.69
CA ARG A 245 -5.82 -24.28 -14.28
C ARG A 245 -4.50 -24.76 -13.65
N ARG A 246 -3.66 -25.37 -14.49
CA ARG A 246 -2.24 -25.61 -14.21
C ARG A 246 -1.47 -24.30 -14.02
N CYS A 247 -0.63 -24.23 -12.98
CA CYS A 247 0.30 -23.12 -12.74
C CYS A 247 1.61 -23.25 -13.53
N ALA A 248 2.28 -22.13 -13.80
CA ALA A 248 3.49 -22.06 -14.62
C ALA A 248 4.71 -22.73 -13.95
N PRO A 249 5.81 -22.98 -14.70
CA PRO A 249 7.12 -23.33 -14.12
C PRO A 249 7.55 -22.34 -13.03
N GLY A 250 7.86 -22.85 -11.83
CA GLY A 250 8.26 -22.06 -10.66
C GLY A 250 7.11 -21.55 -9.76
N GLN A 251 5.86 -21.59 -10.23
CA GLN A 251 4.69 -21.23 -9.42
C GLN A 251 4.18 -22.40 -8.57
N ILE A 252 3.65 -22.10 -7.38
CA ILE A 252 2.86 -23.00 -6.52
C ILE A 252 1.37 -22.64 -6.61
N CYS A 253 0.49 -23.59 -6.30
CA CYS A 253 -0.90 -23.27 -6.00
C CYS A 253 -1.04 -22.93 -4.51
N PHE A 254 -1.77 -21.86 -4.19
CA PHE A 254 -2.11 -21.50 -2.82
C PHE A 254 -3.51 -20.91 -2.75
N LEU A 255 -4.41 -21.55 -1.99
CA LEU A 255 -5.82 -21.17 -1.83
C LEU A 255 -6.62 -21.05 -3.15
N GLY A 256 -6.13 -21.62 -4.25
CA GLY A 256 -6.74 -21.56 -5.58
C GLY A 256 -6.11 -20.56 -6.53
N GLU A 257 -5.03 -19.89 -6.12
CA GLU A 257 -4.27 -18.98 -6.98
C GLU A 257 -2.85 -19.49 -7.24
N CYS A 258 -2.42 -19.39 -8.50
CA CYS A 258 -1.06 -19.65 -8.92
C CYS A 258 -0.17 -18.46 -8.56
N ARG A 259 0.70 -18.64 -7.56
CA ARG A 259 1.63 -17.62 -7.06
C ARG A 259 3.06 -18.15 -7.06
N CYS A 260 4.04 -17.28 -6.88
CA CYS A 260 5.41 -17.74 -6.65
C CYS A 260 5.60 -18.34 -5.25
N GLY A 261 6.58 -19.24 -5.11
CA GLY A 261 7.02 -19.71 -3.81
C GLY A 261 7.66 -18.58 -2.98
N ALA A 262 7.73 -18.75 -1.66
CA ALA A 262 8.37 -17.77 -0.79
C ALA A 262 9.83 -17.49 -1.20
N GLY A 263 10.23 -16.22 -1.12
CA GLY A 263 11.51 -15.72 -1.62
C GLY A 263 11.53 -15.37 -3.13
N LEU A 264 10.49 -15.72 -3.89
CA LEU A 264 10.44 -15.46 -5.34
C LEU A 264 9.36 -14.43 -5.69
N THR A 265 9.69 -13.51 -6.59
CA THR A 265 8.78 -12.48 -7.12
C THR A 265 8.24 -12.91 -8.48
N LEU A 266 6.97 -12.61 -8.77
CA LEU A 266 6.36 -12.86 -10.09
C LEU A 266 6.69 -11.73 -11.06
N CYS A 267 7.55 -12.00 -12.03
CA CYS A 267 7.95 -11.05 -13.07
C CYS A 267 7.47 -11.57 -14.43
N GLY A 268 6.38 -10.98 -14.93
CA GLY A 268 5.61 -11.56 -16.02
C GLY A 268 4.98 -12.89 -15.59
N GLU A 269 5.13 -13.94 -16.41
CA GLU A 269 4.64 -15.28 -16.07
C GLU A 269 5.65 -16.11 -15.24
N ARG A 270 6.84 -15.58 -14.97
CA ARG A 270 7.97 -16.35 -14.39
C ARG A 270 8.25 -15.91 -12.95
N CYS A 271 8.54 -16.89 -12.09
CA CYS A 271 9.03 -16.63 -10.74
C CYS A 271 10.54 -16.46 -10.76
N VAL A 272 11.02 -15.34 -10.24
CA VAL A 272 12.44 -14.98 -10.21
C VAL A 272 12.87 -14.71 -8.78
N ASP A 273 14.09 -15.10 -8.44
CA ASP A 273 14.70 -14.75 -7.16
C ASP A 273 15.31 -13.35 -7.29
N THR A 274 14.58 -12.33 -6.86
CA THR A 274 15.05 -10.95 -6.87
C THR A 274 16.18 -10.69 -5.87
N SER A 275 16.49 -11.64 -4.98
CA SER A 275 17.62 -11.52 -4.05
C SER A 275 18.95 -12.00 -4.63
N THR A 276 18.94 -12.82 -5.68
CA THR A 276 20.17 -13.38 -6.30
C THR A 276 20.25 -13.29 -7.82
N GLN A 277 19.17 -13.11 -8.58
CA GLN A 277 19.25 -13.11 -10.06
C GLN A 277 19.71 -11.75 -10.60
N VAL A 278 20.82 -11.75 -11.36
CA VAL A 278 21.45 -10.50 -11.86
C VAL A 278 20.53 -9.68 -12.76
N GLU A 279 19.61 -10.32 -13.50
CA GLU A 279 18.66 -9.68 -14.44
C GLU A 279 17.38 -9.14 -13.76
N HIS A 280 17.20 -9.42 -12.46
CA HIS A 280 16.04 -9.04 -11.68
C HIS A 280 16.41 -8.61 -10.25
N CYS A 281 17.59 -8.04 -10.06
CA CYS A 281 18.14 -7.78 -8.74
C CYS A 281 17.34 -6.68 -8.03
N GLY A 282 16.80 -6.98 -6.85
CA GLY A 282 15.91 -6.11 -6.08
C GLY A 282 14.52 -5.93 -6.68
N SER A 283 14.37 -5.93 -8.01
CA SER A 283 13.08 -5.74 -8.69
C SER A 283 13.01 -6.36 -10.10
N CYS A 284 11.79 -6.57 -10.60
CA CYS A 284 11.52 -7.19 -11.90
C CYS A 284 12.15 -6.44 -13.08
N GLY A 285 13.30 -6.94 -13.55
CA GLY A 285 13.97 -6.46 -14.77
C GLY A 285 15.07 -5.43 -14.52
N LEU A 286 15.45 -5.24 -13.25
CA LEU A 286 16.64 -4.48 -12.89
C LEU A 286 17.88 -5.36 -13.06
N SER A 287 18.56 -5.21 -14.20
CA SER A 287 19.85 -5.86 -14.46
C SER A 287 21.01 -5.12 -13.82
N CYS A 288 21.87 -5.81 -13.09
CA CYS A 288 23.17 -5.26 -12.67
C CYS A 288 24.16 -5.16 -13.85
N GLU A 289 25.21 -4.35 -13.73
CA GLU A 289 26.27 -4.29 -14.74
C GLU A 289 27.13 -5.57 -14.77
N GLU A 290 27.87 -5.82 -15.88
CA GLU A 290 28.72 -7.03 -16.04
C GLU A 290 29.75 -7.24 -14.91
N THR A 291 30.18 -6.14 -14.28
CA THR A 291 31.15 -6.13 -13.17
C THR A 291 30.53 -6.28 -11.78
N GLU A 292 29.21 -6.28 -11.69
CA GLU A 292 28.44 -6.32 -10.45
C GLU A 292 27.86 -7.70 -10.16
N ARG A 293 27.57 -7.96 -8.88
CA ARG A 293 26.87 -9.16 -8.44
C ARG A 293 25.59 -8.80 -7.70
N CYS A 294 24.56 -9.61 -7.88
CA CYS A 294 23.34 -9.49 -7.09
C CYS A 294 23.52 -10.21 -5.74
N ILE A 295 23.38 -9.45 -4.65
CA ILE A 295 23.56 -9.94 -3.27
C ILE A 295 22.44 -9.37 -2.40
N GLU A 296 21.57 -10.25 -1.89
CA GLU A 296 20.37 -9.90 -1.09
C GLU A 296 19.45 -8.85 -1.77
N GLY A 297 19.47 -8.78 -3.10
CA GLY A 297 18.68 -7.85 -3.91
C GLY A 297 19.35 -6.51 -4.19
N LEU A 298 20.64 -6.37 -3.88
CA LEU A 298 21.45 -5.21 -4.25
C LEU A 298 22.50 -5.58 -5.30
N CYS A 299 22.58 -4.79 -6.36
CA CYS A 299 23.71 -4.83 -7.30
C CYS A 299 24.95 -4.21 -6.64
N VAL A 300 26.02 -4.99 -6.50
CA VAL A 300 27.26 -4.54 -5.85
C VAL A 300 28.51 -5.03 -6.58
N ARG A 301 29.52 -4.16 -6.72
CA ARG A 301 30.87 -4.54 -7.16
C ARG A 301 31.67 -5.14 -6.00
N ALA A 302 31.26 -6.32 -5.55
CA ALA A 302 31.88 -7.07 -4.46
C ALA A 302 32.02 -8.55 -4.82
N ASP A 303 33.06 -9.21 -4.28
CA ASP A 303 33.15 -10.66 -4.27
C ASP A 303 32.03 -11.26 -3.40
N CYS A 304 31.57 -12.46 -3.76
CA CYS A 304 30.47 -13.09 -3.06
C CYS A 304 30.81 -13.41 -1.59
N PRO A 305 29.92 -13.11 -0.62
CA PRO A 305 30.22 -13.26 0.80
C PRO A 305 30.38 -14.74 1.19
N PRO A 306 31.09 -15.07 2.29
CA PRO A 306 31.39 -16.46 2.67
C PRO A 306 30.18 -17.39 2.86
N VAL A 307 28.98 -16.84 3.02
CA VAL A 307 27.70 -17.58 3.16
C VAL A 307 27.05 -17.95 1.82
N THR A 308 27.36 -17.23 0.73
CA THR A 308 26.89 -17.51 -0.63
C THR A 308 28.04 -17.39 -1.64
N PRO A 309 29.16 -18.11 -1.43
CA PRO A 309 30.50 -17.71 -1.91
C PRO A 309 30.76 -17.91 -3.41
N ILE A 310 29.76 -18.33 -4.20
CA ILE A 310 29.96 -18.70 -5.61
C ILE A 310 29.06 -17.84 -6.51
N SER A 311 29.70 -17.15 -7.46
CA SER A 311 29.01 -16.32 -8.47
C SER A 311 28.48 -17.19 -9.61
N CYS A 312 27.16 -17.29 -9.74
CA CYS A 312 26.48 -17.95 -10.85
C CYS A 312 25.64 -16.95 -11.66
N TYR A 313 26.00 -16.73 -12.93
CA TYR A 313 25.32 -15.78 -13.82
C TYR A 313 25.14 -14.39 -13.19
N GLY A 314 26.18 -13.88 -12.52
CA GLY A 314 26.15 -12.61 -11.79
C GLY A 314 25.43 -12.65 -10.43
N GLY A 315 24.77 -13.74 -10.05
CA GLY A 315 24.18 -13.91 -8.72
C GLY A 315 25.13 -14.57 -7.72
N CYS A 316 25.20 -14.07 -6.48
CA CYS A 316 25.94 -14.76 -5.42
C CYS A 316 25.09 -15.84 -4.76
N THR A 317 25.58 -17.08 -4.76
CA THR A 317 24.85 -18.26 -4.28
C THR A 317 25.77 -19.26 -3.58
N ASP A 318 25.22 -20.05 -2.66
CA ASP A 318 25.88 -21.27 -2.17
C ASP A 318 25.41 -22.48 -2.99
N LEU A 319 26.34 -23.11 -3.71
CA LEU A 319 26.05 -24.33 -4.48
C LEU A 319 25.64 -25.51 -3.58
N LYS A 320 25.87 -25.46 -2.26
CA LYS A 320 25.53 -26.56 -1.35
C LYS A 320 24.06 -26.57 -0.94
N THR A 321 23.37 -25.43 -1.02
CA THR A 321 22.02 -25.23 -0.46
C THR A 321 21.02 -24.58 -1.44
N ASN A 322 21.47 -23.88 -2.49
CA ASN A 322 20.56 -23.26 -3.45
C ASN A 322 19.95 -24.27 -4.41
N HIS A 323 18.61 -24.38 -4.39
CA HIS A 323 17.82 -25.30 -5.22
C HIS A 323 18.01 -25.11 -6.74
N PHE A 324 18.35 -23.90 -7.22
CA PHE A 324 18.52 -23.58 -8.64
C PHE A 324 19.97 -23.75 -9.15
N HIS A 325 20.94 -23.85 -8.25
CA HIS A 325 22.38 -23.89 -8.54
C HIS A 325 23.08 -25.06 -7.82
N CYS A 326 22.44 -26.22 -7.71
CA CYS A 326 22.86 -27.26 -6.79
C CYS A 326 24.09 -28.05 -7.27
N GLY A 327 25.25 -27.79 -6.65
CA GLY A 327 26.55 -28.36 -7.01
C GLY A 327 27.19 -27.80 -8.28
N SER A 328 26.44 -27.05 -9.09
CA SER A 328 26.95 -26.26 -10.22
C SER A 328 25.93 -25.20 -10.62
N CYS A 329 26.39 -24.08 -11.17
CA CYS A 329 25.51 -23.02 -11.66
C CYS A 329 24.48 -23.56 -12.67
N GLY A 330 23.21 -23.15 -12.50
CA GLY A 330 22.09 -23.54 -13.38
C GLY A 330 21.56 -24.96 -13.18
N LYS A 331 22.20 -25.79 -12.34
CA LYS A 331 21.72 -27.13 -12.00
C LYS A 331 20.58 -27.03 -10.98
N SER A 332 19.39 -26.77 -11.50
CA SER A 332 18.16 -26.79 -10.71
C SER A 332 17.77 -28.22 -10.34
N CYS A 333 17.33 -28.44 -9.10
CA CYS A 333 16.85 -29.74 -8.66
C CYS A 333 15.44 -30.06 -9.20
N ALA A 334 15.17 -31.34 -9.45
CA ALA A 334 13.86 -31.77 -9.94
C ALA A 334 12.75 -31.56 -8.89
N SER A 335 11.50 -31.47 -9.35
CA SER A 335 10.34 -31.13 -8.52
C SER A 335 10.11 -32.13 -7.39
N GLY A 336 10.52 -31.78 -6.17
CA GLY A 336 10.43 -32.61 -4.96
C GLY A 336 11.75 -32.71 -4.19
N LEU A 337 12.88 -32.56 -4.90
CA LEU A 337 14.23 -32.56 -4.33
C LEU A 337 14.62 -31.16 -3.81
N ILE A 338 15.37 -31.13 -2.72
CA ILE A 338 16.09 -29.93 -2.26
C ILE A 338 17.55 -29.99 -2.70
N CYS A 339 18.27 -28.86 -2.63
CA CYS A 339 19.72 -28.92 -2.61
C CYS A 339 20.21 -29.03 -1.17
N ALA A 340 21.03 -30.04 -0.90
CA ALA A 340 21.75 -30.18 0.36
C ALA A 340 23.11 -30.85 0.10
N SER A 341 24.17 -30.36 0.75
CA SER A 341 25.55 -30.83 0.53
C SER A 341 26.01 -30.83 -0.93
N ALA A 342 25.45 -29.92 -1.75
CA ALA A 342 25.72 -29.76 -3.19
C ALA A 342 25.16 -30.88 -4.09
N THR A 343 24.30 -31.73 -3.53
CA THR A 343 23.54 -32.77 -4.24
C THR A 343 22.05 -32.46 -4.20
N CYS A 344 21.37 -32.69 -5.33
CA CYS A 344 19.92 -32.69 -5.37
C CYS A 344 19.43 -33.99 -4.73
N GLN A 345 18.83 -33.89 -3.55
CA GLN A 345 18.42 -35.02 -2.73
C GLN A 345 17.11 -34.71 -2.02
N CYS A 346 16.48 -35.74 -1.45
CA CYS A 346 15.29 -35.53 -0.65
C CYS A 346 15.61 -34.75 0.64
N ALA A 347 14.61 -34.05 1.18
CA ALA A 347 14.77 -33.31 2.42
C ALA A 347 15.13 -34.25 3.59
N GLU A 348 15.78 -33.73 4.63
CA GLU A 348 16.18 -34.53 5.79
C GLU A 348 14.96 -35.24 6.41
N GLY A 349 15.08 -36.56 6.61
CA GLY A 349 13.98 -37.44 7.03
C GLY A 349 13.16 -38.08 5.89
N MET A 350 13.29 -37.60 4.65
CA MET A 350 12.63 -38.17 3.46
C MET A 350 13.56 -39.17 2.74
N THR A 351 13.00 -40.23 2.17
CA THR A 351 13.71 -41.21 1.32
C THR A 351 13.39 -40.97 -0.14
N ASP A 352 14.38 -41.15 -1.03
CA ASP A 352 14.14 -41.17 -2.47
C ASP A 352 13.59 -42.54 -2.90
N CYS A 353 12.41 -42.53 -3.52
CA CYS A 353 11.74 -43.69 -4.09
C CYS A 353 11.58 -43.48 -5.60
N ASP A 354 12.61 -43.86 -6.36
CA ASP A 354 12.69 -43.74 -7.82
C ASP A 354 12.38 -42.32 -8.37
N GLY A 355 12.92 -41.30 -7.72
CA GLY A 355 12.76 -39.88 -8.06
C GLY A 355 11.60 -39.18 -7.33
N LEU A 356 10.84 -39.92 -6.51
CA LEU A 356 9.81 -39.37 -5.63
C LEU A 356 10.29 -39.36 -4.18
N CYS A 357 10.39 -38.16 -3.58
CA CYS A 357 10.73 -38.03 -2.16
C CYS A 357 9.53 -38.37 -1.26
N VAL A 358 9.65 -39.44 -0.48
CA VAL A 358 8.60 -39.95 0.39
C VAL A 358 9.06 -40.01 1.84
N ASP A 359 8.19 -39.59 2.77
CA ASP A 359 8.39 -39.81 4.20
C ASP A 359 8.17 -41.31 4.49
N THR A 360 9.23 -42.12 4.54
CA THR A 360 9.12 -43.56 4.83
C THR A 360 8.82 -43.84 6.31
N LYS A 361 8.88 -42.83 7.19
CA LYS A 361 8.50 -42.95 8.60
C LYS A 361 7.00 -42.81 8.82
N HIS A 362 6.30 -42.07 7.95
CA HIS A 362 4.89 -41.71 8.14
C HIS A 362 4.00 -41.94 6.90
N THR A 363 4.52 -42.32 5.74
CA THR A 363 3.69 -42.61 4.55
C THR A 363 3.22 -44.07 4.57
N ARG A 364 1.91 -44.28 4.70
CA ARG A 364 1.28 -45.63 4.74
C ARG A 364 1.68 -46.55 3.59
N ALA A 365 1.92 -46.00 2.40
CA ALA A 365 2.29 -46.75 1.20
C ALA A 365 3.79 -47.06 1.05
N HIS A 366 4.66 -46.48 1.89
CA HIS A 366 6.12 -46.62 1.83
C HIS A 366 6.72 -46.78 3.24
N CYS A 367 6.04 -47.51 4.12
CA CYS A 367 6.36 -47.54 5.54
C CYS A 367 7.62 -48.39 5.82
N GLY A 368 8.66 -47.77 6.36
CA GLY A 368 9.97 -48.38 6.57
C GLY A 368 10.77 -48.60 5.27
N GLY A 369 10.25 -48.19 4.11
CA GLY A 369 10.93 -48.33 2.82
C GLY A 369 10.01 -48.16 1.62
N CYS A 370 10.57 -47.85 0.46
CA CYS A 370 9.82 -47.55 -0.75
C CYS A 370 8.90 -48.71 -1.18
N GLY A 371 7.61 -48.41 -1.42
CA GLY A 371 6.60 -49.39 -1.82
C GLY A 371 6.09 -50.32 -0.72
N ASN A 372 6.61 -50.23 0.51
CA ASN A 372 6.15 -51.03 1.64
C ASN A 372 4.79 -50.53 2.18
N ALA A 373 3.71 -50.90 1.50
CA ALA A 373 2.36 -50.52 1.91
C ALA A 373 1.91 -51.29 3.17
N CYS A 374 1.50 -50.57 4.21
CA CYS A 374 0.87 -51.15 5.39
C CYS A 374 -0.48 -51.80 5.04
N LYS A 375 -0.79 -52.91 5.72
CA LYS A 375 -2.01 -53.68 5.47
C LYS A 375 -3.27 -52.88 5.81
N GLU A 376 -4.42 -53.40 5.39
CA GLU A 376 -5.72 -52.84 5.75
C GLU A 376 -5.87 -52.72 7.27
N GLY A 377 -6.42 -51.60 7.75
CA GLY A 377 -6.49 -51.26 9.17
C GLY A 377 -5.17 -50.82 9.84
N GLN A 378 -4.01 -50.88 9.16
CA GLN A 378 -2.72 -50.43 9.71
C GLN A 378 -2.31 -49.03 9.24
N VAL A 379 -1.61 -48.30 10.11
CA VAL A 379 -1.03 -46.96 9.89
C VAL A 379 0.48 -46.99 10.06
N CYS A 380 1.20 -46.05 9.44
CA CYS A 380 2.66 -45.98 9.55
C CYS A 380 3.10 -45.10 10.73
N ALA A 381 3.84 -45.64 11.69
CA ALA A 381 4.43 -44.88 12.80
C ALA A 381 5.94 -45.12 12.87
N ASP A 382 6.71 -44.06 12.69
CA ASP A 382 8.18 -44.02 12.69
C ASP A 382 8.86 -45.15 11.88
N GLY A 383 8.24 -45.52 10.76
CA GLY A 383 8.72 -46.55 9.83
C GLY A 383 8.18 -47.96 10.09
N GLN A 384 7.22 -48.12 11.00
CA GLN A 384 6.58 -49.42 11.29
C GLN A 384 5.07 -49.38 11.07
N CYS A 385 4.53 -50.44 10.46
CA CYS A 385 3.09 -50.60 10.28
C CYS A 385 2.42 -51.08 11.58
N VAL A 386 1.76 -50.15 12.29
CA VAL A 386 1.12 -50.36 13.59
C VAL A 386 -0.41 -50.29 13.47
N ALA A 387 -1.14 -50.76 14.50
CA ALA A 387 -2.60 -50.75 14.52
C ALA A 387 -3.20 -49.37 14.88
N SER A 388 -2.44 -48.50 15.55
CA SER A 388 -2.85 -47.15 15.94
C SER A 388 -1.63 -46.29 16.27
N CYS A 389 -1.79 -44.96 16.28
CA CYS A 389 -0.67 -44.04 16.49
C CYS A 389 -0.13 -44.05 17.93
N PRO A 390 1.20 -44.11 18.14
CA PRO A 390 1.82 -43.93 19.46
C PRO A 390 1.47 -42.58 20.09
N ALA A 391 1.42 -42.51 21.42
CA ALA A 391 1.06 -41.28 22.14
C ALA A 391 1.95 -40.06 21.77
N ALA A 392 3.24 -40.30 21.51
CA ALA A 392 4.21 -39.28 21.12
C ALA A 392 3.96 -38.68 19.72
N THR A 393 3.30 -39.42 18.82
CA THR A 393 2.98 -39.01 17.46
C THR A 393 1.50 -39.25 17.14
N SER A 394 0.65 -38.92 18.11
CA SER A 394 -0.77 -39.31 18.16
C SER A 394 -1.67 -38.74 17.05
N THR A 395 -1.16 -37.85 16.18
CA THR A 395 -1.93 -37.27 15.09
C THR A 395 -1.76 -38.10 13.82
N LEU A 396 -2.85 -38.72 13.35
CA LEU A 396 -2.88 -39.46 12.08
C LEU A 396 -3.02 -38.49 10.90
N CYS A 397 -1.97 -38.34 10.10
CA CYS A 397 -1.95 -37.56 8.87
C CYS A 397 -1.69 -38.47 7.66
N TYR A 398 -2.63 -38.48 6.70
CA TYR A 398 -2.54 -39.22 5.43
C TYR A 398 -2.12 -40.71 5.55
N GLY A 399 -2.44 -41.34 6.68
CA GLY A 399 -2.18 -42.77 6.93
C GLY A 399 -0.95 -43.07 7.79
N GLY A 400 -0.25 -42.07 8.34
CA GLY A 400 0.75 -42.28 9.38
C GLY A 400 0.81 -41.19 10.45
N CYS A 401 1.65 -41.42 11.44
CA CYS A 401 1.51 -40.87 12.78
C CYS A 401 2.61 -39.86 13.08
N VAL A 402 2.25 -38.58 13.20
CA VAL A 402 3.20 -37.45 13.32
C VAL A 402 2.97 -36.63 14.60
N ASP A 403 4.03 -35.98 15.10
CA ASP A 403 3.90 -34.85 16.02
C ASP A 403 3.77 -33.54 15.24
N ILE A 404 2.56 -32.97 15.22
CA ILE A 404 2.29 -31.68 14.58
C ILE A 404 2.96 -30.49 15.28
N LYS A 405 3.58 -30.66 16.46
CA LYS A 405 4.29 -29.57 17.15
C LYS A 405 5.74 -29.37 16.70
N SER A 406 6.34 -30.38 16.06
CA SER A 406 7.75 -30.39 15.64
C SER A 406 7.98 -30.83 14.19
N ASN A 407 7.05 -31.55 13.56
CA ASN A 407 7.20 -32.00 12.18
C ASN A 407 6.94 -30.84 11.18
N ALA A 408 7.99 -30.42 10.47
CA ALA A 408 7.93 -29.32 9.49
C ALA A 408 7.10 -29.59 8.23
N LEU A 409 6.59 -30.81 8.01
CA LEU A 409 5.64 -31.15 6.93
C LEU A 409 4.17 -31.13 7.41
N HIS A 410 3.93 -31.09 8.73
CA HIS A 410 2.62 -31.18 9.37
C HIS A 410 2.48 -30.18 10.54
N CYS A 411 3.09 -29.00 10.43
CA CYS A 411 3.26 -28.06 11.52
C CYS A 411 1.94 -27.37 11.90
N GLY A 412 1.43 -27.66 13.10
CA GLY A 412 0.11 -27.22 13.57
C GLY A 412 -1.07 -28.02 12.99
N GLY A 413 -0.85 -28.90 12.01
CA GLY A 413 -1.89 -29.72 11.41
C GLY A 413 -1.44 -30.49 10.17
N CYS A 414 -2.22 -31.49 9.76
CA CYS A 414 -1.86 -32.34 8.62
C CYS A 414 -1.68 -31.54 7.32
N GLY A 415 -0.54 -31.71 6.65
CA GLY A 415 -0.23 -31.05 5.38
C GLY A 415 0.20 -29.58 5.51
N GLN A 416 0.22 -29.03 6.72
CA GLN A 416 0.71 -27.67 6.99
C GLN A 416 2.24 -27.64 6.96
N ARG A 417 2.81 -27.68 5.75
CA ARG A 417 4.26 -27.68 5.53
C ARG A 417 4.85 -26.28 5.75
N CYS A 418 5.91 -26.21 6.56
CA CYS A 418 6.74 -25.02 6.68
C CYS A 418 7.56 -24.76 5.40
N GLU A 419 7.69 -23.48 5.06
CA GLU A 419 8.48 -23.03 3.92
C GLU A 419 9.99 -23.27 4.14
N SER A 420 10.76 -23.33 3.05
CA SER A 420 12.17 -23.75 3.12
C SER A 420 12.99 -22.82 4.00
N GLY A 421 13.71 -23.38 4.99
CA GLY A 421 14.47 -22.62 6.00
C GLY A 421 13.68 -22.22 7.25
N LEU A 422 12.40 -22.60 7.37
CA LEU A 422 11.61 -22.43 8.59
C LEU A 422 11.52 -23.74 9.39
N LEU A 423 11.68 -23.64 10.71
CA LEU A 423 11.54 -24.73 11.67
C LEU A 423 10.12 -24.76 12.24
N CYS A 424 9.57 -25.95 12.49
CA CYS A 424 8.34 -26.06 13.27
C CYS A 424 8.65 -25.94 14.76
N LYS A 425 8.28 -24.80 15.37
CA LYS A 425 8.37 -24.56 16.81
C LYS A 425 6.96 -24.58 17.41
N GLN A 426 6.66 -25.55 18.26
CA GLN A 426 5.37 -25.70 18.96
C GLN A 426 4.12 -25.73 18.05
N GLY A 427 4.26 -26.15 16.79
CA GLY A 427 3.18 -26.12 15.79
C GLY A 427 3.06 -24.81 15.00
N VAL A 428 4.07 -23.94 15.08
CA VAL A 428 4.18 -22.70 14.30
C VAL A 428 5.47 -22.72 13.48
N CYS A 429 5.40 -22.40 12.20
CA CYS A 429 6.59 -22.26 11.36
C CYS A 429 7.36 -20.97 11.71
N CYS A 430 8.61 -21.10 12.12
CA CYS A 430 9.45 -20.00 12.61
C CYS A 430 10.84 -19.98 11.98
N GLN A 431 11.37 -18.76 11.80
CA GLN A 431 12.81 -18.56 11.61
C GLN A 431 13.57 -18.95 12.88
N GLU A 432 14.80 -19.44 12.75
CA GLU A 432 15.62 -19.92 13.87
C GLU A 432 15.72 -18.93 15.05
N ARG A 433 15.89 -17.63 14.74
CA ARG A 433 16.02 -16.52 15.70
C ARG A 433 14.69 -15.97 16.25
N ARG A 434 13.53 -16.47 15.81
CA ARG A 434 12.20 -16.05 16.28
C ARG A 434 11.55 -17.16 17.11
N GLU A 435 10.65 -16.80 18.01
CA GLU A 435 10.06 -17.75 18.96
C GLU A 435 8.56 -17.96 18.75
N ALA A 436 8.09 -19.18 19.01
CA ALA A 436 6.69 -19.54 18.83
C ALA A 436 5.90 -19.33 20.12
N CYS A 437 5.08 -18.29 20.13
CA CYS A 437 4.30 -17.86 21.29
C CYS A 437 2.81 -17.87 20.94
N GLY A 438 2.02 -18.74 21.58
CA GLY A 438 0.55 -18.73 21.48
C GLY A 438 -0.03 -18.95 20.07
N GLY A 439 0.73 -19.55 19.15
CA GLY A 439 0.34 -19.71 17.74
C GLY A 439 0.94 -18.67 16.78
N LEU A 440 1.65 -17.66 17.30
CA LEU A 440 2.33 -16.63 16.51
C LEU A 440 3.85 -16.83 16.52
N CYS A 441 4.52 -16.56 15.39
CA CYS A 441 5.98 -16.51 15.34
C CYS A 441 6.49 -15.08 15.52
N VAL A 442 7.19 -14.81 16.62
CA VAL A 442 7.45 -13.44 17.09
C VAL A 442 8.92 -13.17 17.38
N ASP A 443 9.29 -11.89 17.37
CA ASP A 443 10.56 -11.40 17.91
C ASP A 443 10.36 -10.93 19.36
N LEU A 444 11.00 -11.60 20.31
CA LEU A 444 10.93 -11.28 21.73
C LEU A 444 11.56 -9.90 22.07
N GLN A 445 12.38 -9.32 21.18
CA GLN A 445 12.98 -8.00 21.40
C GLN A 445 11.99 -6.84 21.18
N THR A 446 10.91 -7.07 20.45
CA THR A 446 9.98 -6.02 19.98
C THR A 446 8.50 -6.36 20.13
N HIS A 447 8.10 -7.62 20.28
CA HIS A 447 6.69 -8.02 20.33
C HIS A 447 6.05 -7.66 21.69
N ARG A 448 5.20 -6.64 21.70
CA ARG A 448 4.55 -6.08 22.91
C ARG A 448 3.89 -7.11 23.82
N GLU A 449 3.28 -8.16 23.26
CA GLU A 449 2.56 -9.17 24.03
C GLU A 449 3.46 -10.32 24.53
N HIS A 450 4.70 -10.38 24.03
CA HIS A 450 5.67 -11.46 24.26
C HIS A 450 7.09 -10.87 24.46
N CYS A 451 7.19 -9.80 25.26
CA CYS A 451 8.40 -8.99 25.38
C CYS A 451 9.41 -9.64 26.33
N GLY A 452 10.59 -10.01 25.81
CA GLY A 452 11.60 -10.78 26.54
C GLY A 452 11.24 -12.26 26.76
N GLY A 453 10.03 -12.70 26.43
CA GLY A 453 9.57 -14.08 26.56
C GLY A 453 8.11 -14.28 26.16
N CYS A 454 7.73 -15.50 25.75
CA CYS A 454 6.34 -15.80 25.41
C CYS A 454 5.38 -15.50 26.58
N GLY A 455 4.25 -14.88 26.26
CA GLY A 455 3.23 -14.47 27.24
C GLY A 455 3.60 -13.27 28.12
N GLN A 456 4.82 -12.72 28.02
CA GLN A 456 5.24 -11.52 28.75
C GLN A 456 4.63 -10.26 28.10
N ALA A 457 3.34 -10.03 28.34
CA ALA A 457 2.65 -8.88 27.79
C ALA A 457 2.99 -7.59 28.56
N CYS A 458 3.52 -6.59 27.85
CA CYS A 458 3.69 -5.26 28.41
C CYS A 458 2.35 -4.63 28.77
N ALA A 459 2.33 -3.90 29.89
CA ALA A 459 1.14 -3.21 30.40
C ALA A 459 0.43 -2.32 29.37
N SER A 460 -0.81 -1.92 29.65
CA SER A 460 -1.52 -0.96 28.81
C SER A 460 -0.74 0.37 28.75
N GLY A 461 -0.52 0.92 27.54
CA GLY A 461 0.33 2.08 27.31
C GLY A 461 1.85 1.82 27.35
N SER A 462 2.29 0.57 27.50
CA SER A 462 3.71 0.19 27.44
C SER A 462 4.09 -0.49 26.11
N LEU A 463 5.30 -0.18 25.64
CA LEU A 463 5.97 -0.73 24.46
C LEU A 463 7.01 -1.79 24.88
N CYS A 464 7.53 -2.53 23.91
CA CYS A 464 8.72 -3.38 24.06
C CYS A 464 9.92 -2.75 23.34
N GLU A 465 11.06 -2.66 24.02
CA GLU A 465 12.34 -2.21 23.47
C GLU A 465 13.46 -3.09 24.00
N LEU A 466 14.21 -3.74 23.10
CA LEU A 466 15.33 -4.64 23.44
C LEU A 466 14.94 -5.71 24.48
N GLY A 467 13.73 -6.26 24.32
CA GLY A 467 13.18 -7.31 25.19
C GLY A 467 12.72 -6.83 26.56
N GLN A 468 12.62 -5.51 26.79
CA GLN A 468 12.14 -4.93 28.04
C GLN A 468 10.88 -4.09 27.84
N CYS A 469 9.93 -4.24 28.76
CA CYS A 469 8.70 -3.45 28.77
C CYS A 469 8.92 -2.05 29.37
N CYS A 470 8.58 -1.03 28.61
CA CYS A 470 8.74 0.38 28.97
C CYS A 470 7.45 1.16 28.76
N LYS A 471 7.19 2.20 29.56
CA LYS A 471 6.15 3.18 29.21
C LYS A 471 6.56 3.93 27.93
N ALA A 472 5.62 4.33 27.08
CA ALA A 472 5.93 5.09 25.85
C ALA A 472 6.80 6.33 26.13
N SER A 473 6.53 7.06 27.21
CA SER A 473 7.31 8.22 27.65
C SER A 473 8.75 7.89 28.14
N ALA A 474 9.08 6.62 28.36
CA ALA A 474 10.37 6.13 28.83
C ALA A 474 11.25 5.51 27.73
N CYS A 475 10.69 5.14 26.57
CA CYS A 475 11.37 4.46 25.46
C CYS A 475 11.75 5.37 24.29
N SER A 476 12.60 4.87 23.38
CA SER A 476 12.73 5.45 22.03
C SER A 476 11.62 4.89 21.13
N PHE A 477 10.94 5.75 20.39
CA PHE A 477 9.78 5.36 19.58
C PHE A 477 9.67 6.14 18.28
N ALA A 478 8.98 5.52 17.32
CA ALA A 478 8.39 6.20 16.18
C ALA A 478 6.86 6.18 16.33
N ALA A 479 6.22 7.31 16.06
CA ALA A 479 4.77 7.44 15.90
C ALA A 479 4.47 7.84 14.44
N PHE A 480 3.33 7.38 13.93
CA PHE A 480 2.91 7.59 12.54
C PHE A 480 1.51 8.21 12.52
N PHE A 481 1.33 9.08 11.54
CA PHE A 481 0.26 10.05 11.46
C PHE A 481 -0.25 9.99 10.02
N GLY A 482 -1.37 9.29 9.82
CA GLY A 482 -1.97 9.16 8.52
C GLY A 482 -3.36 8.55 8.56
N ASN A 483 -4.12 8.73 7.49
CA ASN A 483 -5.45 8.13 7.35
C ASN A 483 -5.42 6.84 6.53
N THR A 484 -6.15 5.83 7.03
CA THR A 484 -6.43 4.55 6.36
C THR A 484 -7.10 4.64 4.98
N SER A 485 -7.55 5.81 4.53
CA SER A 485 -8.44 5.97 3.38
C SER A 485 -8.19 7.17 2.44
N VAL A 486 -7.00 7.78 2.45
CA VAL A 486 -6.74 9.06 1.74
C VAL A 486 -5.63 8.94 0.68
N THR A 487 -5.75 9.72 -0.39
CA THR A 487 -4.81 9.77 -1.52
C THR A 487 -4.02 11.09 -1.53
N GLY A 488 -3.41 11.42 -0.39
CA GLY A 488 -2.65 12.66 -0.13
C GLY A 488 -1.43 12.36 0.74
N SER A 489 -0.42 13.23 0.69
CA SER A 489 0.89 13.04 1.34
C SER A 489 1.01 13.97 2.55
N GLU A 490 0.88 13.44 3.76
CA GLU A 490 0.92 14.18 5.01
C GLU A 490 2.38 14.56 5.37
N ILE A 491 2.77 15.82 5.11
CA ILE A 491 4.16 16.26 5.27
C ILE A 491 4.35 17.01 6.59
N GLY A 492 5.14 16.48 7.52
CA GLY A 492 5.59 17.24 8.68
C GLY A 492 6.69 18.23 8.26
N THR A 493 6.55 19.52 8.55
CA THR A 493 7.48 20.56 8.04
C THR A 493 8.41 21.12 9.10
N ARG A 494 7.92 21.41 10.32
CA ARG A 494 8.74 21.89 11.45
C ARG A 494 8.31 21.27 12.79
N ILE A 495 9.26 21.20 13.70
CA ILE A 495 9.11 20.81 15.11
C ILE A 495 9.88 21.79 15.99
N ARG A 496 9.35 22.07 17.18
CA ARG A 496 9.97 22.91 18.22
C ARG A 496 9.61 22.43 19.63
N ILE A 497 10.49 22.64 20.59
CA ILE A 497 10.30 22.26 22.00
C ILE A 497 10.33 23.51 22.86
N ALA A 498 9.21 23.80 23.52
CA ALA A 498 9.09 24.92 24.44
C ALA A 498 10.04 24.79 25.64
N PRO A 499 10.43 25.89 26.31
CA PRO A 499 11.24 25.84 27.54
C PRO A 499 10.65 24.97 28.66
N GLN A 500 9.32 24.79 28.67
CA GLN A 500 8.57 23.94 29.59
C GLN A 500 8.53 22.45 29.15
N GLY A 501 9.20 22.11 28.04
CA GLY A 501 9.20 20.78 27.44
C GLY A 501 7.85 20.37 26.86
N HIS A 502 7.14 21.30 26.21
CA HIS A 502 5.99 20.98 25.35
C HIS A 502 6.48 20.91 23.91
N VAL A 503 6.05 19.91 23.14
CA VAL A 503 6.49 19.74 21.75
C VAL A 503 5.42 20.32 20.83
N TYR A 504 5.80 21.26 19.97
CA TYR A 504 4.93 21.80 18.92
C TYR A 504 5.38 21.26 17.57
N VAL A 505 4.41 20.96 16.73
CA VAL A 505 4.56 20.36 15.40
C VAL A 505 3.65 21.09 14.43
N ILE A 506 4.14 21.27 13.22
CA ILE A 506 3.36 21.82 12.10
C ILE A 506 3.60 20.97 10.85
N GLY A 507 2.54 20.77 10.06
CA GLY A 507 2.56 19.93 8.86
C GLY A 507 1.54 20.37 7.82
N GLY A 508 1.54 19.71 6.66
CA GLY A 508 0.73 20.03 5.48
C GLY A 508 0.05 18.82 4.86
N TYR A 509 -0.88 19.09 3.93
CA TYR A 509 -1.54 18.13 3.03
C TYR A 509 -2.35 17.02 3.69
N VAL A 510 -3.17 17.40 4.67
CA VAL A 510 -4.22 16.51 5.19
C VAL A 510 -5.57 16.83 4.55
N THR A 511 -6.33 15.80 4.18
CA THR A 511 -7.74 15.87 3.76
C THR A 511 -8.55 14.78 4.45
N GLY A 512 -9.83 15.05 4.75
CA GLY A 512 -10.63 14.12 5.55
C GLY A 512 -10.23 14.10 7.04
N SER A 513 -10.61 13.04 7.76
CA SER A 513 -10.31 12.85 9.18
C SER A 513 -9.08 11.96 9.36
N TRP A 514 -8.16 12.34 10.25
CA TRP A 514 -6.92 11.60 10.50
C TRP A 514 -6.77 11.27 11.98
N SER A 515 -6.06 10.19 12.28
CA SER A 515 -5.84 9.72 13.66
C SER A 515 -4.39 9.33 13.87
N LEU A 516 -3.90 9.55 15.09
CA LEU A 516 -2.64 9.00 15.56
C LEU A 516 -2.72 7.48 15.70
N SER A 517 -1.58 6.79 15.60
CA SER A 517 -1.46 5.37 15.93
C SER A 517 -1.82 5.01 17.39
N ASN A 518 -1.95 5.99 18.29
CA ASN A 518 -2.46 5.82 19.66
C ASN A 518 -3.98 6.10 19.82
N GLY A 519 -4.68 6.48 18.75
CA GLY A 519 -6.14 6.67 18.75
C GLY A 519 -6.65 8.11 18.95
N VAL A 520 -5.79 9.12 19.07
CA VAL A 520 -6.26 10.53 19.05
C VAL A 520 -6.65 10.94 17.63
N THR A 521 -7.91 11.31 17.42
CA THR A 521 -8.47 11.73 16.13
C THR A 521 -8.60 13.25 16.05
N PHE A 522 -8.27 13.83 14.89
CA PHE A 522 -8.42 15.25 14.59
C PHE A 522 -9.66 15.51 13.70
N PRO A 523 -10.23 16.74 13.71
CA PRO A 523 -11.43 17.06 12.93
C PRO A 523 -11.26 16.82 11.42
N GLU A 524 -12.35 16.43 10.76
CA GLU A 524 -12.39 16.22 9.30
C GLU A 524 -12.16 17.53 8.54
N LEU A 525 -11.18 17.55 7.63
CA LEU A 525 -10.80 18.74 6.86
C LEU A 525 -11.36 18.66 5.42
N PRO A 526 -12.16 19.66 4.98
CA PRO A 526 -12.86 19.59 3.69
C PRO A 526 -11.98 19.84 2.46
N ASN A 527 -10.86 20.55 2.66
CA ASN A 527 -9.87 20.90 1.63
C ASN A 527 -8.47 20.52 2.12
N SER A 528 -7.50 20.49 1.20
CA SER A 528 -6.07 20.49 1.47
C SER A 528 -5.73 21.57 2.52
N ALA A 529 -5.14 21.15 3.64
CA ALA A 529 -4.87 22.04 4.77
C ALA A 529 -3.51 21.78 5.42
N HIS A 530 -2.96 22.82 6.03
CA HIS A 530 -1.93 22.66 7.04
C HIS A 530 -2.56 22.43 8.41
N TYR A 531 -1.81 21.87 9.35
CA TYR A 531 -2.24 21.74 10.74
C TYR A 531 -1.11 22.16 11.68
N ILE A 532 -1.49 22.71 12.83
CA ILE A 532 -0.58 22.90 13.97
C ILE A 532 -1.08 22.06 15.13
N ALA A 533 -0.18 21.34 15.80
CA ALA A 533 -0.53 20.53 16.97
C ALA A 533 0.52 20.64 18.08
N ARG A 534 0.05 20.47 19.31
CA ARG A 534 0.88 20.35 20.52
C ARG A 534 0.84 18.90 21.01
N PHE A 535 2.01 18.38 21.33
CA PHE A 535 2.24 17.09 21.94
C PHE A 535 2.84 17.25 23.34
N ASP A 536 2.64 16.22 24.17
CA ASP A 536 3.32 16.08 25.45
C ASP A 536 4.73 15.45 25.28
N GLN A 537 5.44 15.15 26.38
CA GLN A 537 6.77 14.50 26.31
C GLN A 537 6.67 12.99 25.98
N GLY A 538 5.49 12.37 26.16
CA GLY A 538 5.18 11.01 25.72
C GLY A 538 4.92 10.88 24.21
N GLY A 539 4.65 11.98 23.50
CA GLY A 539 4.24 11.96 22.09
C GLY A 539 2.73 11.88 21.88
N GLU A 540 1.92 12.10 22.93
CA GLU A 540 0.47 12.14 22.84
C GLU A 540 0.01 13.56 22.48
N ALA A 541 -0.94 13.69 21.54
CA ALA A 541 -1.49 14.99 21.17
C ALA A 541 -2.36 15.58 22.29
N VAL A 542 -2.09 16.84 22.63
CA VAL A 542 -2.82 17.62 23.64
C VAL A 542 -3.91 18.48 22.97
N TRP A 543 -3.59 19.08 21.82
CA TRP A 543 -4.55 19.78 20.95
C TRP A 543 -3.96 19.94 19.54
N GLY A 544 -4.83 20.22 18.55
CA GLY A 544 -4.42 20.65 17.22
C GLY A 544 -5.54 21.39 16.49
N TYR A 545 -5.16 22.23 15.53
CA TYR A 545 -6.09 23.00 14.70
C TYR A 545 -5.61 23.02 13.24
N PRO A 546 -6.54 22.98 12.27
CA PRO A 546 -6.21 23.21 10.87
C PRO A 546 -5.98 24.70 10.57
N ILE A 547 -5.15 24.96 9.57
CA ILE A 547 -5.13 26.19 8.79
C ILE A 547 -5.65 25.80 7.40
N PRO A 548 -6.92 26.10 7.07
CA PRO A 548 -7.54 25.66 5.81
C PRO A 548 -7.11 26.55 4.64
N PHE A 549 -6.89 25.93 3.47
CA PHE A 549 -6.49 26.63 2.24
C PHE A 549 -7.54 26.54 1.14
N GLN A 550 -7.48 27.50 0.21
CA GLN A 550 -8.45 27.69 -0.89
C GLN A 550 -7.98 27.13 -2.24
N GLN A 551 -6.74 26.63 -2.35
CA GLN A 551 -6.19 26.09 -3.61
C GLN A 551 -5.20 24.93 -3.37
N ASP A 552 -5.18 23.96 -4.30
CA ASP A 552 -4.37 22.74 -4.27
C ASP A 552 -2.94 22.93 -4.82
N GLY A 553 -2.32 24.08 -4.59
CA GLY A 553 -0.92 24.34 -4.96
C GLY A 553 0.04 23.77 -3.91
N ASN A 554 1.16 23.17 -4.34
CA ASN A 554 2.21 22.59 -3.47
C ASN A 554 2.99 23.70 -2.71
N HIS A 555 2.55 24.05 -1.51
CA HIS A 555 3.14 25.07 -0.64
C HIS A 555 3.68 24.41 0.64
N GLU A 556 4.97 24.09 0.70
CA GLU A 556 5.60 23.53 1.92
C GLU A 556 5.80 24.59 3.04
N PHE A 557 5.37 25.83 2.80
CA PHE A 557 5.83 27.04 3.47
C PHE A 557 4.95 27.48 4.64
N VAL A 558 4.99 26.68 5.73
CA VAL A 558 4.55 27.12 7.05
C VAL A 558 5.60 26.78 8.11
N CYS A 559 6.10 27.80 8.80
CA CYS A 559 7.17 27.75 9.78
C CYS A 559 6.68 28.07 11.20
N LEU A 560 7.49 27.71 12.20
CA LEU A 560 7.11 27.58 13.60
C LEU A 560 8.30 27.89 14.50
N ASP A 561 8.11 28.75 15.51
CA ASP A 561 9.05 28.96 16.61
C ASP A 561 8.32 29.19 17.95
N VAL A 562 9.06 29.23 19.07
CA VAL A 562 8.48 29.29 20.42
C VAL A 562 9.11 30.39 21.25
N GLY A 563 8.30 31.37 21.65
CA GLY A 563 8.78 32.47 22.49
C GLY A 563 9.02 32.03 23.95
N PRO A 564 9.72 32.88 24.75
CA PRO A 564 10.17 32.53 26.10
C PRO A 564 9.05 32.15 27.08
N GLY A 565 7.81 32.61 26.86
CA GLY A 565 6.64 32.21 27.64
C GLY A 565 6.10 30.80 27.35
N GLY A 566 6.68 30.07 26.38
CA GLY A 566 6.12 28.83 25.85
C GLY A 566 4.97 29.02 24.86
N ASP A 567 4.67 30.27 24.51
CA ASP A 567 3.73 30.64 23.43
C ASP A 567 4.33 30.31 22.07
N MET A 568 3.48 29.81 21.19
CA MET A 568 3.80 29.38 19.84
C MET A 568 3.64 30.54 18.85
N TYR A 569 4.62 30.72 17.96
CA TYR A 569 4.58 31.70 16.88
C TYR A 569 4.65 30.95 15.56
N VAL A 570 3.78 31.30 14.61
CA VAL A 570 3.67 30.64 13.30
C VAL A 570 3.57 31.68 12.19
N ALA A 571 4.16 31.35 11.04
CA ALA A 571 4.03 32.14 9.82
C ALA A 571 3.91 31.21 8.61
N GLY A 572 3.21 31.65 7.57
CA GLY A 572 3.10 30.91 6.32
C GLY A 572 2.44 31.72 5.22
N MET A 573 2.56 31.26 3.99
CA MET A 573 1.85 31.83 2.84
C MET A 573 0.32 31.61 2.97
N PHE A 574 -0.50 32.48 2.37
CA PHE A 574 -1.93 32.24 2.09
C PHE A 574 -2.45 33.10 0.92
N SER A 575 -3.58 32.69 0.35
CA SER A 575 -4.30 33.47 -0.66
C SER A 575 -5.82 33.39 -0.44
N GLY A 576 -6.55 34.40 -0.90
CA GLY A 576 -7.99 34.49 -0.68
C GLY A 576 -8.32 34.85 0.78
N THR A 577 -9.13 34.03 1.47
CA THR A 577 -9.45 34.22 2.90
C THR A 577 -9.21 32.92 3.68
N ILE A 578 -8.47 33.04 4.78
CA ILE A 578 -8.20 31.95 5.74
C ILE A 578 -8.73 32.30 7.13
N SER A 579 -9.04 31.28 7.92
CA SER A 579 -9.35 31.42 9.35
C SER A 579 -8.25 30.80 10.19
N ILE A 580 -7.62 31.60 11.05
CA ILE A 580 -6.63 31.14 12.04
C ILE A 580 -7.32 31.19 13.40
N ALA A 581 -7.64 30.01 13.95
CA ALA A 581 -8.29 29.85 15.26
C ALA A 581 -9.53 30.77 15.45
N GLY A 582 -10.32 30.97 14.38
CA GLY A 582 -11.52 31.80 14.35
C GLY A 582 -11.32 33.25 13.89
N GLN A 583 -10.09 33.79 13.86
CA GLN A 583 -9.81 35.09 13.26
C GLN A 583 -9.66 34.94 11.74
N GLN A 584 -10.47 35.67 10.96
CA GLN A 584 -10.32 35.73 9.51
C GLN A 584 -9.16 36.67 9.11
N LEU A 585 -8.43 36.29 8.05
CA LEU A 585 -7.49 37.14 7.31
C LEU A 585 -7.80 37.00 5.81
N THR A 586 -7.74 38.10 5.06
CA THR A 586 -7.99 38.15 3.61
C THR A 586 -6.79 38.79 2.92
N SER A 587 -6.28 38.18 1.84
CA SER A 587 -5.14 38.71 1.08
C SER A 587 -5.56 39.83 0.13
N SER A 588 -4.69 40.82 -0.03
CA SER A 588 -4.84 41.98 -0.92
C SER A 588 -4.21 41.74 -2.30
N GLY A 589 -3.21 40.85 -2.36
CA GLY A 589 -2.51 40.41 -3.57
C GLY A 589 -2.65 38.90 -3.83
N ASP A 590 -1.84 38.39 -4.76
CA ASP A 590 -1.85 36.99 -5.23
C ASP A 590 -1.60 35.99 -4.09
N SER A 591 -0.61 36.26 -3.23
CA SER A 591 -0.47 35.60 -1.93
C SER A 591 0.23 36.50 -0.91
N GLU A 592 -0.35 36.61 0.28
CA GLU A 592 0.28 37.26 1.44
C GLU A 592 0.86 36.21 2.40
N ILE A 593 1.62 36.65 3.38
CA ILE A 593 2.06 35.84 4.52
C ILE A 593 1.13 36.13 5.70
N PHE A 594 0.63 35.11 6.38
CA PHE A 594 0.06 35.29 7.72
C PHE A 594 1.15 35.17 8.78
N VAL A 595 0.98 35.89 9.88
CA VAL A 595 1.75 35.70 11.12
C VAL A 595 0.80 35.63 12.30
N ALA A 596 1.01 34.70 13.23
CA ALA A 596 0.15 34.54 14.40
C ALA A 596 0.92 34.09 15.65
N ARG A 597 0.44 34.54 16.81
CA ARG A 597 0.88 34.09 18.13
C ARG A 597 -0.27 33.39 18.86
N ILE A 598 -0.02 32.17 19.30
CA ILE A 598 -0.98 31.25 19.90
C ILE A 598 -0.42 30.79 21.26
N THR A 599 -1.25 30.80 22.31
CA THR A 599 -0.84 30.34 23.64
C THR A 599 -0.55 28.85 23.66
N SER A 600 0.22 28.39 24.66
CA SER A 600 0.41 26.95 24.91
C SER A 600 -0.88 26.15 25.16
N ALA A 601 -1.98 26.84 25.48
CA ALA A 601 -3.33 26.28 25.62
C ALA A 601 -4.16 26.32 24.31
N GLY A 602 -3.56 26.64 23.16
CA GLY A 602 -4.23 26.66 21.85
C GLY A 602 -5.04 27.93 21.54
N ARG A 603 -5.26 28.80 22.52
CA ARG A 603 -5.98 30.07 22.32
C ARG A 603 -5.11 31.09 21.58
N LEU A 604 -5.62 31.67 20.50
CA LEU A 604 -5.01 32.78 19.76
C LEU A 604 -4.81 34.03 20.65
N LEU A 605 -3.70 34.74 20.45
CA LEU A 605 -3.47 36.08 21.00
C LEU A 605 -3.61 37.16 19.92
N TRP A 606 -3.04 36.92 18.74
CA TRP A 606 -3.21 37.75 17.56
C TRP A 606 -2.88 36.96 16.28
N ALA A 607 -3.54 37.30 15.18
CA ALA A 607 -3.05 37.05 13.82
C ALA A 607 -3.03 38.35 12.99
N LYS A 608 -2.13 38.43 12.01
CA LYS A 608 -1.95 39.55 11.06
C LYS A 608 -1.54 38.99 9.69
N SER A 609 -1.59 39.82 8.65
CA SER A 609 -0.92 39.54 7.39
C SER A 609 0.24 40.50 7.09
N LEU A 610 1.13 40.03 6.21
CA LEU A 610 2.35 40.67 5.73
C LEU A 610 2.45 40.40 4.22
N GLY A 611 2.42 41.43 3.40
CA GLY A 611 2.58 41.29 1.95
C GLY A 611 2.27 42.57 1.20
N GLY A 612 2.23 42.46 -0.12
CA GLY A 612 1.92 43.53 -1.05
C GLY A 612 0.89 43.10 -2.09
N ASN A 613 1.20 43.36 -3.36
CA ASN A 613 0.27 43.19 -4.47
C ASN A 613 0.61 41.96 -5.34
N GLN A 614 1.55 41.12 -4.92
CA GLN A 614 2.10 40.01 -5.71
C GLN A 614 2.21 38.73 -4.85
N TYR A 615 3.20 37.89 -5.10
CA TYR A 615 3.44 36.62 -4.42
C TYR A 615 4.48 36.78 -3.31
N GLU A 616 4.05 36.59 -2.06
CA GLU A 616 4.90 36.47 -0.89
C GLU A 616 4.79 35.06 -0.26
N PHE A 617 5.90 34.55 0.28
CA PHE A 617 5.93 33.36 1.14
C PHE A 617 6.97 33.50 2.26
N ALA A 618 6.68 32.91 3.43
CA ALA A 618 7.61 32.81 4.55
C ALA A 618 8.35 31.48 4.51
N ALA A 619 9.68 31.50 4.59
CA ALA A 619 10.49 30.29 4.67
C ALA A 619 10.72 29.85 6.13
N ASP A 620 10.98 30.81 7.03
CA ASP A 620 11.36 30.53 8.41
C ASP A 620 11.05 31.71 9.34
N LEU A 621 10.98 31.45 10.65
CA LEU A 621 10.76 32.48 11.67
C LEU A 621 11.53 32.17 12.96
N ALA A 622 11.88 33.23 13.70
CA ALA A 622 12.52 33.15 15.01
C ALA A 622 11.94 34.18 15.99
N VAL A 623 12.00 33.88 17.29
CA VAL A 623 11.47 34.75 18.35
C VAL A 623 12.56 35.09 19.38
N ASP A 624 12.83 36.38 19.61
CA ASP A 624 13.83 36.80 20.59
C ASP A 624 13.37 36.66 22.04
N ALA A 625 14.31 36.82 22.98
CA ALA A 625 14.06 36.73 24.42
C ALA A 625 13.10 37.82 24.97
N GLN A 626 12.73 38.82 24.16
CA GLN A 626 11.71 39.83 24.50
C GLN A 626 10.37 39.56 23.80
N GLY A 627 10.26 38.46 23.03
CA GLY A 627 9.05 38.04 22.32
C GLY A 627 8.82 38.75 20.99
N ASN A 628 9.79 39.46 20.43
CA ASN A 628 9.67 40.00 19.08
C ASN A 628 9.88 38.88 18.06
N MET A 629 9.09 38.89 17.00
CA MET A 629 9.09 37.85 15.97
C MET A 629 9.77 38.36 14.70
N TYR A 630 10.71 37.58 14.18
CA TYR A 630 11.46 37.85 12.95
C TYR A 630 11.04 36.81 11.91
N VAL A 631 10.72 37.25 10.70
CA VAL A 631 10.26 36.38 9.60
C VAL A 631 11.13 36.63 8.37
N VAL A 632 11.60 35.56 7.74
CA VAL A 632 12.26 35.59 6.44
C VAL A 632 11.50 34.80 5.40
N GLY A 633 11.75 35.15 4.14
CA GLY A 633 11.18 34.49 2.98
C GLY A 633 11.55 35.26 1.72
N SER A 634 10.72 35.16 0.69
CA SER A 634 10.91 35.92 -0.56
C SER A 634 9.60 36.53 -1.07
N THR A 635 9.73 37.56 -1.89
CA THR A 635 8.63 38.43 -2.34
C THR A 635 8.83 38.87 -3.80
N LEU A 636 7.73 39.08 -4.52
CA LEU A 636 7.69 39.78 -5.81
C LEU A 636 7.19 41.23 -5.69
N SER A 637 6.84 41.70 -4.48
CA SER A 637 6.34 43.04 -4.22
C SER A 637 7.46 44.04 -3.95
N THR A 638 7.38 45.24 -4.53
CA THR A 638 8.33 46.34 -4.24
C THR A 638 8.12 47.00 -2.87
N SER A 639 6.98 46.73 -2.23
CA SER A 639 6.61 47.18 -0.88
C SER A 639 5.72 46.16 -0.19
N MET A 640 5.87 45.99 1.13
CA MET A 640 4.97 45.18 1.96
C MET A 640 4.32 46.03 3.07
N ASN A 641 3.01 45.89 3.28
CA ASN A 641 2.19 46.66 4.22
C ASN A 641 2.42 48.18 4.14
N GLY A 642 2.63 48.71 2.92
CA GLY A 642 2.94 50.12 2.66
C GLY A 642 4.40 50.55 2.90
N VAL A 643 5.25 49.66 3.41
CA VAL A 643 6.70 49.90 3.56
C VAL A 643 7.42 49.52 2.27
N SER A 644 8.05 50.49 1.60
CA SER A 644 8.92 50.21 0.46
C SER A 644 10.15 49.44 0.92
N ILE A 645 10.38 48.26 0.34
CA ILE A 645 11.54 47.40 0.65
C ILE A 645 12.66 47.54 -0.39
N GLY A 646 12.36 48.17 -1.52
CA GLY A 646 13.33 48.43 -2.58
C GLY A 646 13.82 47.15 -3.28
N SER A 647 12.89 46.29 -3.68
CA SER A 647 13.13 45.15 -4.59
C SER A 647 13.85 45.62 -5.87
N ARG A 648 14.74 44.77 -6.40
CA ARG A 648 15.72 45.13 -7.43
C ARG A 648 15.71 44.22 -8.66
N GLY A 649 14.93 43.13 -8.65
CA GLY A 649 15.01 42.07 -9.64
C GLY A 649 13.72 41.29 -9.81
N ARG A 650 13.77 39.97 -9.58
CA ARG A 650 12.59 39.08 -9.58
C ARG A 650 12.14 38.81 -8.14
N LEU A 651 12.34 37.58 -7.66
CA LEU A 651 12.12 37.23 -6.26
C LEU A 651 13.29 37.80 -5.46
N ASP A 652 13.03 38.80 -4.63
CA ASP A 652 13.97 39.30 -3.62
C ASP A 652 13.68 38.61 -2.28
N GLY A 653 14.72 38.38 -1.48
CA GLY A 653 14.58 37.95 -0.10
C GLY A 653 14.10 39.10 0.80
N PHE A 654 13.46 38.80 1.93
CA PHE A 654 13.12 39.82 2.92
C PHE A 654 13.42 39.37 4.36
N LEU A 655 13.49 40.36 5.26
CA LEU A 655 13.43 40.18 6.71
C LEU A 655 12.40 41.18 7.28
N ALA A 656 11.41 40.69 8.02
CA ALA A 656 10.40 41.47 8.73
C ALA A 656 10.52 41.27 10.24
N ARG A 657 10.24 42.32 11.02
CA ARG A 657 10.20 42.28 12.49
C ARG A 657 8.86 42.77 13.03
N PHE A 658 8.24 41.96 13.88
CA PHE A 658 7.05 42.32 14.66
C PHE A 658 7.43 42.45 16.15
N ASP A 659 6.79 43.38 16.86
CA ASP A 659 6.87 43.40 18.33
C ASP A 659 6.05 42.25 18.96
N ALA A 660 6.17 42.06 20.28
CA ALA A 660 5.46 41.00 21.00
C ALA A 660 3.92 41.07 20.92
N ASN A 661 3.36 42.22 20.52
CA ASN A 661 1.94 42.46 20.31
C ASN A 661 1.50 42.22 18.85
N GLY A 662 2.42 41.80 17.98
CA GLY A 662 2.15 41.55 16.56
C GLY A 662 2.09 42.83 15.72
N LYS A 663 2.67 43.95 16.19
CA LYS A 663 2.79 45.16 15.36
C LYS A 663 4.06 45.08 14.51
N LEU A 664 3.93 45.22 13.19
CA LEU A 664 5.08 45.35 12.29
C LEU A 664 5.91 46.58 12.69
N ALA A 665 7.16 46.36 13.04
CA ALA A 665 8.11 47.39 13.44
C ALA A 665 8.95 47.89 12.25
N TRP A 666 9.40 46.96 11.40
CA TRP A 666 10.07 47.24 10.13
C TRP A 666 10.06 46.00 9.23
N VAL A 667 10.26 46.20 7.92
CA VAL A 667 10.54 45.16 6.93
C VAL A 667 11.54 45.67 5.90
N LYS A 668 12.43 44.81 5.40
CA LYS A 668 13.57 45.17 4.54
C LYS A 668 13.79 44.11 3.46
N GLY A 669 14.21 44.53 2.26
CA GLY A 669 14.48 43.67 1.10
C GLY A 669 15.97 43.46 0.84
N TYR A 670 16.34 42.22 0.52
CA TYR A 670 17.69 41.70 0.38
C TYR A 670 17.82 40.88 -0.90
N GLY A 671 18.70 41.32 -1.80
CA GLY A 671 18.76 40.81 -3.16
C GLY A 671 19.17 41.88 -4.16
N GLY A 672 19.24 41.50 -5.42
CA GLY A 672 19.61 42.34 -6.55
C GLY A 672 18.79 42.01 -7.78
N THR A 673 19.42 41.73 -8.92
CA THR A 673 18.73 41.72 -10.22
C THR A 673 18.08 40.39 -10.62
N ASN A 674 18.53 39.28 -10.06
CA ASN A 674 18.09 37.93 -10.43
C ASN A 674 17.03 37.38 -9.46
N GLN A 675 17.25 36.18 -8.91
CA GLN A 675 16.40 35.55 -7.89
C GLN A 675 17.24 35.26 -6.66
N ASP A 676 16.84 35.83 -5.52
CA ASP A 676 17.54 35.72 -4.25
C ASP A 676 16.55 35.20 -3.19
N PHE A 677 16.90 34.12 -2.51
CA PHE A 677 15.99 33.37 -1.65
C PHE A 677 16.49 33.34 -0.21
N SER A 678 15.71 33.87 0.75
CA SER A 678 16.04 33.76 2.18
C SER A 678 15.32 32.57 2.81
N PHE A 679 16.07 31.67 3.45
CA PHE A 679 15.60 30.33 3.84
C PHE A 679 15.55 30.05 5.35
N GLY A 680 16.25 30.83 6.17
CA GLY A 680 16.40 30.56 7.60
C GLY A 680 16.77 31.80 8.39
N VAL A 681 16.26 31.91 9.61
CA VAL A 681 16.48 33.05 10.53
C VAL A 681 16.59 32.56 11.96
N ASP A 682 17.49 33.16 12.75
CA ASP A 682 17.62 32.88 14.18
C ASP A 682 18.23 34.10 14.90
N THR A 683 18.18 34.13 16.24
CA THR A 683 18.58 35.29 17.05
C THR A 683 19.57 34.94 18.16
N ASP A 684 20.42 35.90 18.53
CA ASP A 684 21.26 35.78 19.72
C ASP A 684 20.60 36.39 20.97
N THR A 685 21.17 36.09 22.14
CA THR A 685 20.72 36.61 23.44
C THR A 685 20.91 38.12 23.62
N GLN A 686 21.54 38.81 22.66
CA GLN A 686 21.72 40.26 22.62
C GLN A 686 20.68 40.96 21.72
N GLY A 687 19.86 40.19 20.99
CA GLY A 687 18.89 40.70 20.02
C GLY A 687 19.49 41.01 18.64
N ASN A 688 20.67 40.46 18.32
CA ASN A 688 21.14 40.42 16.93
C ASN A 688 20.40 39.31 16.17
N VAL A 689 20.09 39.58 14.92
CA VAL A 689 19.38 38.69 14.00
C VAL A 689 20.36 38.14 12.98
N TYR A 690 20.30 36.83 12.75
CA TYR A 690 21.09 36.13 11.75
C TYR A 690 20.13 35.60 10.69
N MET A 691 20.50 35.72 9.40
CA MET A 691 19.70 35.19 8.30
C MET A 691 20.58 34.57 7.21
N ILE A 692 20.07 33.54 6.54
CA ILE A 692 20.69 32.94 5.36
C ILE A 692 19.91 33.26 4.08
N THR A 693 20.64 33.69 3.05
CA THR A 693 20.12 33.97 1.71
C THR A 693 20.97 33.26 0.67
N THR A 694 20.34 32.56 -0.28
CA THR A 694 21.01 32.06 -1.50
C THR A 694 20.86 33.12 -2.59
N VAL A 695 21.95 33.52 -3.25
CA VAL A 695 21.96 34.55 -4.30
C VAL A 695 22.41 34.00 -5.65
N ASP A 696 21.72 34.43 -6.71
CA ASP A 696 21.94 34.00 -8.11
C ASP A 696 22.38 35.19 -9.01
N ASP A 697 22.87 36.27 -8.39
CA ASP A 697 23.32 37.50 -9.04
C ASP A 697 24.71 37.34 -9.69
N THR A 698 24.72 36.64 -10.82
CA THR A 698 25.89 36.39 -11.66
C THR A 698 26.26 37.56 -12.57
N GLY A 699 27.52 37.62 -13.02
CA GLY A 699 27.99 38.58 -14.01
C GLY A 699 27.93 40.04 -13.54
N SER A 700 27.02 40.83 -14.10
CA SER A 700 26.80 42.24 -13.72
C SER A 700 25.90 42.42 -12.49
N GLY A 701 25.17 41.38 -12.06
CA GLY A 701 24.30 41.41 -10.88
C GLY A 701 25.05 41.76 -9.58
N VAL A 702 24.33 42.31 -8.59
CA VAL A 702 24.88 42.70 -7.28
C VAL A 702 23.76 42.62 -6.23
N ALA A 703 23.71 41.54 -5.45
CA ALA A 703 22.77 41.41 -4.36
C ALA A 703 23.14 42.38 -3.23
N ARG A 704 22.16 43.07 -2.64
CA ARG A 704 22.38 44.13 -1.63
C ARG A 704 21.85 43.74 -0.26
N PHE A 705 22.68 43.97 0.76
CA PHE A 705 22.41 43.67 2.17
C PHE A 705 22.62 44.92 3.02
N GLY A 706 21.79 45.94 2.79
CA GLY A 706 22.02 47.29 3.33
C GLY A 706 23.20 47.97 2.63
N SER A 707 24.21 48.38 3.40
CA SER A 707 25.48 48.91 2.87
C SER A 707 26.39 47.84 2.25
N PHE A 708 26.14 46.56 2.54
CA PHE A 708 26.93 45.44 2.03
C PHE A 708 26.40 44.91 0.70
N SER A 709 27.22 44.14 -0.01
CA SER A 709 26.86 43.54 -1.30
C SER A 709 27.52 42.20 -1.53
N ALA A 710 26.80 41.27 -2.17
CA ALA A 710 27.31 40.00 -2.63
C ALA A 710 27.22 39.90 -4.17
N LYS A 711 27.94 38.92 -4.72
CA LYS A 711 27.83 38.40 -6.08
C LYS A 711 27.94 36.89 -6.01
N SER A 712 27.44 36.19 -7.02
CA SER A 712 27.73 34.76 -7.21
C SER A 712 28.53 34.52 -8.50
N SER A 713 29.37 33.50 -8.46
CA SER A 713 29.97 32.89 -9.66
C SER A 713 29.03 31.86 -10.28
N TYR A 714 28.11 31.31 -9.48
CA TYR A 714 26.91 30.59 -9.91
C TYR A 714 25.79 30.80 -8.88
N ARG A 715 25.74 30.00 -7.80
CA ARG A 715 24.79 30.20 -6.69
C ARG A 715 25.50 30.21 -5.35
N ALA A 716 25.53 31.37 -4.71
CA ALA A 716 26.29 31.62 -3.49
C ALA A 716 25.39 31.64 -2.26
N GLY A 717 25.86 31.06 -1.15
CA GLY A 717 25.24 31.21 0.15
C GLY A 717 25.74 32.49 0.83
N VAL A 718 24.85 33.23 1.48
CA VAL A 718 25.18 34.45 2.24
C VAL A 718 24.60 34.33 3.65
N LEU A 719 25.47 34.34 4.66
CA LEU A 719 25.09 34.52 6.06
C LEU A 719 25.20 36.00 6.40
N SER A 720 24.11 36.62 6.84
CA SER A 720 24.06 38.04 7.26
C SER A 720 23.79 38.15 8.74
N MET A 721 24.46 39.11 9.41
CA MET A 721 24.21 39.47 10.80
C MET A 721 23.75 40.93 10.87
N LEU A 722 22.67 41.17 11.61
CA LEU A 722 21.99 42.45 11.74
C LEU A 722 21.70 42.74 13.22
N ASP A 723 21.63 44.01 13.61
CA ASP A 723 21.08 44.38 14.92
C ASP A 723 19.54 44.34 14.96
N ALA A 724 18.94 44.55 16.14
CA ALA A 724 17.49 44.62 16.33
C ALA A 724 16.77 45.73 15.52
N SER A 725 17.49 46.72 14.97
CA SER A 725 16.95 47.70 14.01
C SER A 725 16.91 47.17 12.58
N GLY A 726 17.37 45.94 12.36
CA GLY A 726 17.57 45.31 11.05
C GLY A 726 18.73 45.92 10.27
N THR A 727 19.70 46.54 10.95
CA THR A 727 20.85 47.16 10.28
C THR A 727 21.97 46.13 10.20
N THR A 728 22.29 45.68 8.98
CA THR A 728 23.38 44.74 8.70
C THR A 728 24.69 45.25 9.30
N LYS A 729 25.36 44.43 10.10
CA LYS A 729 26.70 44.71 10.65
C LYS A 729 27.80 44.05 9.84
N TRP A 730 27.55 42.86 9.31
CA TRP A 730 28.44 42.15 8.39
C TRP A 730 27.66 41.13 7.55
N ILE A 731 28.27 40.71 6.43
CA ILE A 731 27.86 39.54 5.67
C ILE A 731 29.06 38.61 5.44
N LYS A 732 28.79 37.31 5.37
CA LYS A 732 29.74 36.26 5.03
C LYS A 732 29.23 35.53 3.80
N VAL A 733 29.86 35.78 2.66
CA VAL A 733 29.56 35.14 1.37
C VAL A 733 30.36 33.84 1.26
N PHE A 734 29.70 32.79 0.78
CA PHE A 734 30.24 31.49 0.41
C PHE A 734 29.94 31.29 -1.09
N ASP A 735 30.93 31.54 -1.94
CA ASP A 735 30.84 31.44 -3.40
C ASP A 735 32.08 30.72 -3.94
N ALA A 736 31.91 29.99 -5.05
CA ALA A 736 32.99 29.42 -5.83
C ALA A 736 32.57 29.22 -7.29
N ALA A 737 33.52 29.17 -8.21
CA ALA A 737 33.26 29.02 -9.64
C ALA A 737 32.45 27.74 -9.93
N LYS A 738 31.35 27.88 -10.69
CA LYS A 738 30.45 26.77 -11.08
C LYS A 738 29.94 25.92 -9.90
N THR A 739 29.80 26.51 -8.71
CA THR A 739 29.44 25.81 -7.49
C THR A 739 28.07 26.29 -6.99
N THR A 740 27.23 25.37 -6.52
CA THR A 740 25.97 25.69 -5.82
C THR A 740 26.21 25.55 -4.32
N ILE A 741 25.99 26.62 -3.55
CA ILE A 741 25.94 26.59 -2.08
C ILE A 741 24.57 27.12 -1.66
N ALA A 742 23.70 26.23 -1.16
CA ALA A 742 22.34 26.57 -0.75
C ALA A 742 22.05 26.04 0.65
N PHE A 743 21.84 26.94 1.61
CA PHE A 743 21.51 26.58 3.00
C PHE A 743 20.00 26.47 3.20
N SER A 744 19.56 25.43 3.91
CA SER A 744 18.16 25.11 4.23
C SER A 744 17.80 25.35 5.70
N GLU A 745 18.80 25.38 6.59
CA GLU A 745 18.61 25.62 8.02
C GLU A 745 19.78 26.45 8.57
N LEU A 746 19.46 27.40 9.45
CA LEU A 746 20.39 28.20 10.25
C LEU A 746 20.00 28.03 11.72
N ARG A 747 20.97 27.79 12.62
CA ARG A 747 20.75 27.82 14.08
C ARG A 747 21.88 28.51 14.85
N ILE A 748 21.52 29.23 15.91
CA ILE A 748 22.40 30.02 16.76
C ILE A 748 22.48 29.38 18.14
N TYR A 749 23.63 28.77 18.45
CA TYR A 749 23.89 28.27 19.80
C TYR A 749 24.42 29.40 20.67
N ASN A 750 23.57 29.90 21.58
CA ASN A 750 23.87 31.00 22.48
C ASN A 750 24.77 30.63 23.68
N GLY A 751 25.14 29.35 23.85
CA GLY A 751 26.27 28.98 24.71
C GLY A 751 26.05 29.05 26.23
N ARG A 752 25.22 28.18 26.81
CA ARG A 752 25.05 28.09 28.28
C ARG A 752 26.35 27.79 29.05
N GLN A 753 27.36 27.22 28.39
CA GLN A 753 28.67 26.83 28.95
C GLN A 753 29.84 27.12 27.99
N GLY A 754 29.71 28.10 27.07
CA GLY A 754 30.78 28.36 26.08
C GLY A 754 30.47 29.50 25.12
N PRO A 755 31.37 29.81 24.17
CA PRO A 755 31.16 30.89 23.20
C PRO A 755 30.02 30.58 22.24
N MET A 756 29.37 31.64 21.77
CA MET A 756 28.30 31.63 20.78
C MET A 756 28.77 31.08 19.42
N ARG A 757 27.93 30.28 18.77
CA ARG A 757 28.22 29.58 17.51
C ARG A 757 27.04 29.64 16.54
N ILE A 758 27.36 29.53 15.27
CA ILE A 758 26.43 29.54 14.15
C ILE A 758 26.55 28.20 13.43
N TYR A 759 25.42 27.52 13.19
CA TYR A 759 25.36 26.24 12.49
C TYR A 759 24.49 26.37 11.25
N LEU A 760 25.02 25.92 10.11
CA LEU A 760 24.34 25.95 8.82
C LEU A 760 24.22 24.52 8.26
N GLY A 761 23.05 24.18 7.76
CA GLY A 761 22.78 22.93 7.03
C GLY A 761 22.22 23.22 5.65
N GLY A 762 22.54 22.38 4.66
CA GLY A 762 21.92 22.47 3.34
C GLY A 762 22.54 21.54 2.31
N ARG A 763 22.74 22.08 1.11
CA ARG A 763 23.16 21.39 -0.11
C ARG A 763 24.37 22.05 -0.78
N PHE A 764 25.18 21.23 -1.43
CA PHE A 764 26.43 21.64 -2.07
C PHE A 764 26.72 20.84 -3.34
N GLU A 765 27.09 21.55 -4.41
CA GLU A 765 27.44 20.97 -5.73
C GLU A 765 28.68 21.72 -6.23
N GLY A 766 29.71 21.01 -6.70
CA GLY A 766 30.99 21.61 -7.12
C GLY A 766 32.10 21.53 -6.08
N SER A 767 32.94 22.57 -5.96
CA SER A 767 34.14 22.55 -5.09
C SER A 767 34.44 23.94 -4.51
N ALA A 768 34.62 24.02 -3.19
CA ALA A 768 34.79 25.27 -2.45
C ALA A 768 35.58 25.08 -1.15
N THR A 769 36.23 26.16 -0.68
CA THR A 769 37.02 26.15 0.56
C THR A 769 36.25 26.78 1.72
N PHE A 770 35.97 25.97 2.73
CA PHE A 770 35.28 26.36 3.96
C PHE A 770 36.30 26.44 5.10
N GLY A 771 36.73 27.65 5.45
CA GLY A 771 37.80 27.87 6.42
C GLY A 771 39.15 27.41 5.89
N THR A 772 39.66 26.29 6.39
CA THR A 772 40.92 25.67 5.94
C THR A 772 40.72 24.38 5.14
N GLN A 773 39.48 23.91 4.96
CA GLN A 773 39.16 22.67 4.27
C GLN A 773 38.54 22.97 2.91
N THR A 774 39.08 22.36 1.84
CA THR A 774 38.37 22.31 0.55
C THR A 774 37.46 21.08 0.54
N LEU A 775 36.18 21.31 0.29
CA LEU A 775 35.19 20.26 0.08
C LEU A 775 34.88 20.19 -1.42
N THR A 776 34.70 18.97 -1.92
CA THR A 776 34.31 18.69 -3.31
C THR A 776 33.20 17.66 -3.29
N SER A 777 32.10 18.01 -3.96
CA SER A 777 30.95 17.16 -4.22
C SER A 777 31.26 16.14 -5.32
N ASN A 778 30.71 14.93 -5.18
CA ASN A 778 30.90 13.79 -6.08
C ASN A 778 29.63 13.47 -6.88
N GLY A 779 28.87 14.48 -7.31
CA GLY A 779 27.64 14.23 -8.03
C GLY A 779 26.86 15.49 -8.36
N SER A 780 25.57 15.47 -8.01
CA SER A 780 24.71 16.64 -7.99
C SER A 780 24.77 17.35 -6.63
N GLN A 781 23.72 17.30 -5.81
CA GLN A 781 23.64 18.08 -4.58
C GLN A 781 23.94 17.19 -3.37
N ASP A 782 25.04 17.44 -2.69
CA ASP A 782 25.50 16.70 -1.51
C ASP A 782 25.22 17.47 -0.20
N ALA A 783 25.13 16.76 0.93
CA ALA A 783 24.73 17.33 2.21
C ALA A 783 25.86 18.14 2.88
N LEU A 784 25.70 19.46 2.97
CA LEU A 784 26.69 20.37 3.57
C LEU A 784 26.31 20.76 4.99
N LEU A 785 27.24 20.63 5.93
CA LEU A 785 27.14 21.18 7.29
C LEU A 785 28.33 22.09 7.57
N LEU A 786 28.08 23.28 8.12
CA LEU A 786 29.11 24.20 8.61
C LEU A 786 28.85 24.58 10.07
N ALA A 787 29.93 24.70 10.84
CA ALA A 787 29.91 25.38 12.12
C ALA A 787 30.87 26.58 12.08
N LEU A 788 30.42 27.71 12.61
CA LEU A 788 31.16 28.96 12.68
C LEU A 788 31.12 29.51 14.10
N ASP A 789 32.11 30.33 14.46
CA ASP A 789 32.01 31.18 15.65
C ASP A 789 31.14 32.41 15.37
N GLY A 790 30.81 33.17 16.42
CA GLY A 790 30.00 34.39 16.33
C GLY A 790 30.56 35.52 15.44
N SER A 791 31.81 35.40 14.94
CA SER A 791 32.38 36.33 13.95
C SER A 791 32.15 35.90 12.49
N GLY A 792 31.51 34.75 12.26
CA GLY A 792 31.32 34.18 10.92
C GLY A 792 32.57 33.48 10.36
N LYS A 793 33.52 33.10 11.24
CA LYS A 793 34.68 32.28 10.86
C LYS A 793 34.34 30.79 11.01
N VAL A 794 34.55 30.02 9.94
CA VAL A 794 34.34 28.56 9.94
C VAL A 794 35.28 27.90 10.94
N MET A 795 34.69 27.13 11.87
CA MET A 795 35.38 26.28 12.84
C MET A 795 35.59 24.87 12.29
N TRP A 796 34.55 24.30 11.66
CA TRP A 796 34.59 23.02 10.97
C TRP A 796 33.51 22.95 9.88
N SER A 797 33.73 22.04 8.94
CA SER A 797 32.87 21.76 7.80
C SER A 797 32.73 20.25 7.62
N LYS A 798 31.56 19.77 7.15
CA LYS A 798 31.29 18.37 6.83
C LYS A 798 30.56 18.26 5.50
N LEU A 799 30.83 17.18 4.80
CA LEU A 799 30.14 16.80 3.57
C LEU A 799 29.63 15.37 3.72
N GLY A 800 28.32 15.18 3.56
CA GLY A 800 27.67 13.89 3.44
C GLY A 800 27.34 13.63 1.97
N GLN A 801 27.94 12.60 1.37
CA GLN A 801 27.87 12.38 -0.09
C GLN A 801 28.10 10.92 -0.48
N ASN A 802 27.82 10.58 -1.73
CA ASN A 802 28.35 9.36 -2.34
C ASN A 802 29.89 9.45 -2.52
N LYS A 803 30.57 8.31 -2.46
CA LYS A 803 31.98 8.18 -2.89
C LYS A 803 32.11 7.96 -4.40
N MET A 804 31.04 7.58 -5.08
CA MET A 804 30.99 7.30 -6.52
C MET A 804 30.17 8.38 -7.25
N PRO A 805 30.63 8.86 -8.41
CA PRO A 805 29.89 9.85 -9.22
C PRO A 805 28.45 9.42 -9.55
N GLY A 806 27.47 10.28 -9.26
CA GLY A 806 26.07 10.02 -9.58
C GLY A 806 25.17 11.26 -9.54
N LYS A 807 23.90 11.09 -9.93
CA LYS A 807 22.89 12.17 -9.90
C LYS A 807 21.94 11.99 -8.72
N TYR A 808 22.51 11.97 -7.52
CA TYR A 808 21.79 11.83 -6.25
C TYR A 808 21.66 13.19 -5.55
N VAL A 809 20.60 13.39 -4.75
CA VAL A 809 20.42 14.55 -3.88
C VAL A 809 20.46 14.14 -2.41
N ASP A 810 21.55 14.48 -1.75
CA ASP A 810 21.74 14.34 -0.30
C ASP A 810 21.64 15.71 0.38
N VAL A 811 20.95 15.79 1.52
CA VAL A 811 20.61 17.08 2.15
C VAL A 811 20.75 17.04 3.66
N ALA A 812 21.41 18.05 4.24
CA ALA A 812 21.30 18.37 5.66
C ALA A 812 20.17 19.39 5.87
N TRP A 813 18.95 18.91 6.08
CA TRP A 813 17.73 19.72 6.05
C TRP A 813 17.39 20.38 7.39
N ALA A 814 17.69 19.75 8.53
CA ALA A 814 17.28 20.23 9.85
C ALA A 814 18.40 20.11 10.90
N ILE A 815 18.44 21.08 11.83
CA ILE A 815 19.42 21.16 12.91
C ILE A 815 18.69 21.46 14.23
N GLY A 816 18.98 20.67 15.27
CA GLY A 816 18.66 20.97 16.66
C GLY A 816 19.93 20.91 17.54
N ILE A 817 19.97 21.65 18.64
CA ILE A 817 21.19 21.80 19.45
C ILE A 817 20.87 21.57 20.93
N ALA A 818 21.62 20.68 21.57
CA ALA A 818 21.47 20.39 22.99
C ALA A 818 22.07 21.50 23.88
N ASP A 819 21.63 21.54 25.15
CA ASP A 819 22.17 22.44 26.18
C ASP A 819 23.68 22.24 26.48
N ASP A 820 24.27 21.10 26.08
CA ASP A 820 25.72 20.84 26.16
C ASP A 820 26.48 21.23 24.87
N GLY A 821 25.78 21.78 23.87
CA GLY A 821 26.31 22.14 22.56
C GLY A 821 26.45 20.98 21.57
N THR A 822 25.95 19.77 21.90
CA THR A 822 25.87 18.66 20.95
C THR A 822 24.88 19.00 19.84
N VAL A 823 25.38 18.98 18.59
CA VAL A 823 24.59 19.31 17.39
C VAL A 823 23.95 18.04 16.86
N HIS A 824 22.65 18.09 16.61
CA HIS A 824 21.85 16.98 16.06
C HIS A 824 21.37 17.44 14.68
N VAL A 825 21.79 16.73 13.63
CA VAL A 825 21.54 17.13 12.24
C VAL A 825 20.95 15.96 11.48
N GLY A 826 20.00 16.23 10.60
CA GLY A 826 19.41 15.21 9.75
C GLY A 826 18.77 15.78 8.50
N GLY A 827 18.28 14.87 7.67
CA GLY A 827 17.68 15.17 6.38
C GLY A 827 17.40 13.87 5.66
N TYR A 828 17.68 13.84 4.37
CA TYR A 828 17.59 12.62 3.56
C TYR A 828 18.81 12.47 2.66
N PHE A 829 19.02 11.26 2.14
CA PHE A 829 20.02 10.94 1.14
C PHE A 829 19.39 10.08 0.04
N GLU A 830 19.64 10.41 -1.21
CA GLU A 830 19.25 9.61 -2.39
C GLU A 830 20.42 8.74 -2.88
N SER A 831 21.62 8.94 -2.33
CA SER A 831 22.81 8.15 -2.65
C SER A 831 22.70 6.70 -2.15
N PRO A 832 22.90 5.67 -3.02
CA PRO A 832 22.89 4.26 -2.60
C PRO A 832 23.87 3.93 -1.46
N ILE A 833 24.97 4.70 -1.35
CA ILE A 833 25.84 4.75 -0.18
C ILE A 833 26.09 6.21 0.19
N PHE A 834 25.58 6.67 1.33
CA PHE A 834 25.84 8.00 1.88
C PHE A 834 27.00 7.93 2.88
N THR A 835 28.09 8.64 2.61
CA THR A 835 29.26 8.71 3.50
C THR A 835 29.30 10.03 4.26
N LEU A 836 29.38 9.98 5.58
CA LEU A 836 29.60 11.15 6.44
C LEU A 836 30.64 10.81 7.52
N ASP A 837 31.70 11.63 7.63
CA ASP A 837 32.81 11.44 8.60
C ASP A 837 33.41 10.01 8.55
N GLN A 838 33.62 9.49 7.33
CA GLN A 838 34.08 8.13 6.99
C GLN A 838 33.12 6.98 7.32
N GLN A 839 32.01 7.22 8.02
CA GLN A 839 30.96 6.24 8.24
C GLN A 839 30.02 6.18 7.03
N GLU A 840 29.49 5.00 6.72
CA GLU A 840 28.62 4.76 5.57
C GLU A 840 27.21 4.33 6.01
N LEU A 841 26.20 4.96 5.43
CA LEU A 841 24.82 4.48 5.40
C LEU A 841 24.51 3.92 4.01
N ARG A 842 23.57 2.97 3.93
CA ARG A 842 23.08 2.38 2.68
C ARG A 842 21.60 2.71 2.54
N SER A 843 21.16 3.00 1.32
CA SER A 843 19.74 3.16 1.03
C SER A 843 19.00 1.82 1.09
N ALA A 844 17.74 1.86 1.50
CA ALA A 844 16.79 0.75 1.44
C ALA A 844 15.86 0.83 0.21
N GLY A 845 15.89 1.90 -0.57
CA GLY A 845 15.17 2.01 -1.84
C GLY A 845 15.10 3.43 -2.43
N GLY A 846 14.32 4.31 -1.81
CA GLY A 846 14.14 5.70 -2.26
C GLY A 846 15.15 6.64 -1.60
N ALA A 847 14.77 7.90 -1.41
CA ALA A 847 15.50 8.78 -0.51
C ALA A 847 15.36 8.27 0.95
N ASP A 848 16.44 7.95 1.64
CA ASP A 848 16.41 7.47 3.03
C ASP A 848 16.70 8.58 4.04
N GLY A 849 16.07 8.49 5.21
CA GLY A 849 16.25 9.43 6.31
C GLY A 849 17.56 9.21 7.06
N TRP A 850 18.19 10.28 7.53
CA TRP A 850 19.39 10.16 8.38
C TRP A 850 19.40 11.13 9.56
N LEU A 851 20.10 10.71 10.62
CA LEU A 851 20.36 11.49 11.83
C LEU A 851 21.82 11.29 12.28
N ALA A 852 22.56 12.38 12.33
CA ALA A 852 23.92 12.47 12.86
C ALA A 852 23.97 13.30 14.15
N ARG A 853 24.91 12.98 15.04
CA ARG A 853 25.19 13.73 16.27
C ARG A 853 26.65 14.13 16.29
N PHE A 854 26.94 15.41 16.46
CA PHE A 854 28.31 15.96 16.49
C PHE A 854 28.60 16.63 17.84
N SER A 855 29.81 16.43 18.36
CA SER A 855 30.31 17.25 19.46
C SER A 855 30.41 18.72 19.03
N PRO A 856 30.47 19.70 19.96
CA PRO A 856 30.68 21.10 19.61
C PRO A 856 31.91 21.33 18.70
N GLN A 857 32.94 20.50 18.84
CA GLN A 857 34.20 20.53 18.08
C GLN A 857 34.13 19.82 16.71
N GLY A 858 32.98 19.26 16.34
CA GLY A 858 32.80 18.62 15.02
C GLY A 858 33.29 17.18 14.94
N LYS A 859 33.42 16.47 16.07
CA LYS A 859 33.59 15.01 16.08
C LYS A 859 32.22 14.34 15.92
N LEU A 860 32.04 13.48 14.93
CA LEU A 860 30.88 12.59 14.85
C LEU A 860 30.83 11.66 16.08
N LEU A 861 29.68 11.66 16.76
CA LEU A 861 29.38 10.85 17.94
C LEU A 861 28.55 9.61 17.59
N SER A 862 27.61 9.76 16.65
CA SER A 862 26.78 8.68 16.11
C SER A 862 26.18 9.09 14.76
N LEU A 863 25.95 8.12 13.89
CA LEU A 863 25.23 8.27 12.62
C LEU A 863 24.22 7.12 12.48
N TYR A 864 22.99 7.42 12.07
CA TYR A 864 21.94 6.45 11.82
C TYR A 864 21.20 6.77 10.52
N GLY A 865 20.96 5.75 9.70
CA GLY A 865 20.01 5.78 8.59
C GLY A 865 18.71 5.07 8.99
N PHE A 866 17.59 5.48 8.39
CA PHE A 866 16.27 4.90 8.64
C PHE A 866 15.31 5.23 7.49
N GLY A 867 14.41 4.30 7.18
CA GLY A 867 13.55 4.37 6.01
C GLY A 867 13.13 2.99 5.52
N GLY A 868 12.98 2.83 4.23
CA GLY A 868 12.44 1.63 3.58
C GLY A 868 12.53 1.70 2.06
N GLY A 869 11.67 0.95 1.37
CA GLY A 869 11.70 0.80 -0.09
C GLY A 869 11.28 2.01 -0.92
N ALA A 870 11.09 3.19 -0.32
CA ALA A 870 10.63 4.41 -0.98
C ALA A 870 11.12 5.67 -0.25
N ASP A 871 10.64 6.86 -0.62
CA ASP A 871 11.05 8.14 -0.05
C ASP A 871 10.65 8.31 1.43
N ASP A 872 11.65 8.57 2.28
CA ASP A 872 11.59 8.74 3.72
C ASP A 872 12.42 9.97 4.14
N LYS A 873 11.77 11.11 4.35
CA LYS A 873 12.43 12.43 4.37
C LYS A 873 12.29 13.16 5.70
N VAL A 874 13.40 13.39 6.41
CA VAL A 874 13.44 14.27 7.60
C VAL A 874 13.30 15.73 7.18
N ARG A 875 12.43 16.47 7.87
CA ARG A 875 12.10 17.88 7.58
C ARG A 875 12.28 18.82 8.78
N GLY A 876 12.28 18.31 10.00
CA GLY A 876 12.51 19.10 11.20
C GLY A 876 13.16 18.29 12.33
N ILE A 877 14.01 18.95 13.11
CA ILE A 877 14.63 18.42 14.33
C ILE A 877 14.56 19.50 15.41
N ASP A 878 14.33 19.07 16.65
CA ASP A 878 14.65 19.87 17.82
C ASP A 878 15.11 18.97 18.99
N VAL A 879 15.79 19.56 19.99
CA VAL A 879 16.46 18.82 21.07
C VAL A 879 16.05 19.36 22.42
N SER A 880 15.52 18.47 23.27
CA SER A 880 15.10 18.82 24.62
C SER A 880 16.30 19.16 25.53
N ALA A 881 16.05 19.91 26.62
CA ALA A 881 17.04 20.17 27.68
C ALA A 881 17.64 18.91 28.33
N LYS A 882 17.04 17.71 28.10
CA LYS A 882 17.57 16.41 28.54
C LYS A 882 18.55 15.78 27.54
N GLY A 883 18.72 16.38 26.35
CA GLY A 883 19.48 15.81 25.24
C GLY A 883 18.73 14.73 24.44
N GLU A 884 17.43 14.53 24.68
CA GLU A 884 16.59 13.70 23.82
C GLU A 884 16.25 14.47 22.54
N THR A 885 16.45 13.83 21.39
CA THR A 885 16.20 14.39 20.05
C THR A 885 14.79 14.06 19.60
N PHE A 886 14.10 15.03 19.04
CA PHE A 886 12.80 14.85 18.41
C PHE A 886 12.94 15.17 16.92
N VAL A 887 12.47 14.27 16.07
CA VAL A 887 12.60 14.33 14.60
C VAL A 887 11.22 14.24 13.98
N ILE A 888 10.95 15.06 12.96
CA ILE A 888 9.72 14.99 12.16
C ILE A 888 10.07 14.90 10.67
N GLY A 889 9.24 14.18 9.92
CA GLY A 889 9.38 14.00 8.48
C GLY A 889 8.17 13.31 7.86
N ASN A 890 8.34 12.80 6.64
CA ASN A 890 7.30 12.08 5.90
C ASN A 890 7.85 10.78 5.28
N THR A 891 7.02 9.73 5.25
CA THR A 891 7.34 8.37 4.77
C THR A 891 6.37 7.93 3.68
N THR A 892 6.86 7.65 2.48
CA THR A 892 6.09 7.02 1.41
C THR A 892 6.18 5.49 1.46
N SER A 893 7.20 4.97 2.16
CA SER A 893 7.39 3.55 2.46
C SER A 893 6.18 2.97 3.20
N ARG A 894 5.79 1.73 2.86
CA ARG A 894 4.75 0.93 3.57
C ARG A 894 5.28 0.13 4.76
N VAL A 895 6.60 0.01 4.85
CA VAL A 895 7.34 -0.58 5.97
C VAL A 895 8.50 0.36 6.24
N PHE A 896 8.39 1.15 7.31
CA PHE A 896 9.41 2.11 7.72
C PHE A 896 10.25 1.50 8.84
N THR A 897 11.57 1.50 8.70
CA THR A 897 12.49 0.87 9.67
C THR A 897 13.29 1.93 10.43
N PHE A 898 13.13 1.97 11.75
CA PHE A 898 13.86 2.90 12.62
C PHE A 898 14.35 2.19 13.90
N LEU A 899 15.62 2.36 14.24
CA LEU A 899 16.32 1.65 15.32
C LEU A 899 16.08 0.12 15.29
N ASN A 900 16.21 -0.46 14.08
CA ASN A 900 15.97 -1.88 13.77
C ASN A 900 14.52 -2.38 14.03
N LYS A 901 13.58 -1.50 14.35
CA LYS A 901 12.15 -1.82 14.47
C LYS A 901 11.45 -1.48 13.14
N ALA A 902 10.76 -2.45 12.56
CA ALA A 902 9.93 -2.25 11.38
C ALA A 902 8.51 -1.85 11.79
N TYR A 903 8.06 -0.69 11.31
CA TYR A 903 6.73 -0.15 11.54
C TYR A 903 5.89 -0.25 10.28
N LYS A 904 4.62 -0.64 10.42
CA LYS A 904 3.65 -0.60 9.31
C LYS A 904 3.04 0.79 9.23
N THR A 905 3.02 1.32 8.03
CA THR A 905 2.52 2.64 7.61
C THR A 905 1.45 2.44 6.55
N PHE A 906 0.67 3.46 6.19
CA PHE A 906 -0.33 3.33 5.11
C PHE A 906 0.34 3.49 3.72
N GLY A 907 1.44 4.25 3.68
CA GLY A 907 2.25 4.54 2.50
C GLY A 907 1.63 5.65 1.65
N GLY A 908 2.43 6.22 0.75
CA GLY A 908 2.02 7.37 -0.07
C GLY A 908 2.31 8.74 0.55
N GLY A 909 2.86 8.78 1.77
CA GLY A 909 3.42 9.98 2.38
C GLY A 909 2.95 10.23 3.81
N ASP A 910 2.77 9.21 4.65
CA ASP A 910 2.39 9.42 6.07
C ASP A 910 3.42 10.33 6.77
N LEU A 911 2.97 11.10 7.76
CA LEU A 911 3.89 11.86 8.62
C LEU A 911 4.48 10.93 9.69
N PHE A 912 5.78 11.09 9.97
CA PHE A 912 6.45 10.39 11.08
C PHE A 912 6.98 11.36 12.15
N PHE A 913 6.95 10.92 13.41
CA PHE A 913 7.56 11.58 14.56
C PHE A 913 8.44 10.57 15.30
N LEU A 914 9.72 10.87 15.45
CA LEU A 914 10.69 10.00 16.14
C LEU A 914 11.18 10.69 17.42
N ARG A 915 11.21 9.97 18.53
CA ARG A 915 11.89 10.41 19.75
C ARG A 915 13.08 9.50 20.02
N VAL A 916 14.27 10.09 19.99
CA VAL A 916 15.57 9.41 20.14
C VAL A 916 16.20 9.82 21.47
N LYS A 917 16.55 8.84 22.29
CA LYS A 917 17.20 9.09 23.60
C LYS A 917 18.71 9.29 23.47
N LYS A 918 19.31 9.83 24.52
CA LYS A 918 20.69 10.37 24.52
C LYS A 918 21.76 9.31 24.33
#